data_AF-A0A2T4GIX8-F1
#
_entry.id   AF-A0A2T4GIX8-F1
#
_cell.length_a   1.000
_cell.length_b   1.000
_cell.length_c   1.000
_cell.angle_alpha   90.00
_cell.angle_beta   90.00
_cell.angle_gamma   90.00
#
_symmetry.space_group_name_H-M   'P 1'
#
loop_
_entity.id
_entity.type
_entity.pdbx_description
1 polymer ?
#
loop_
_entity_poly.entity_id
_entity_poly.type
_entity_poly.pdbx_seq_one_letter_code
_entity_poly.pdbx_strand_id
1 'polypeptide(L)'
;MVREHDPGVPEISTFILPDPRSQRWKRISSYIESFCEGASFVLENSVSGDSNNPGFRDLQEPRAWVSDWDSSAQLLPLSERVYDRVLNCLELYAVLQRNPFSIRNPNATVSHRRSIYVNYPNGTSILTLMRTALVHQREAFQGLFATYISEKPTPQIGLGESSWWNDHFVISFTLPFFAIRFEDREDIRRIFNDRKPFRSRINLSFLGINHPEPKEPPESSTGIFLHQAACAFMATGKSERYWTAVFLDEDFADEVPKLSVEEEEDVAVGGIDPIIVDAKFNSADTIVSPRAYALAALAATLEGIAEHHAYIQEEYAASLYQHTAVHRQYTPKRLSSQKHQEWRSQFQESIGHVRNTTLQILRKLNEFLGQDVCISPEGLPCSPQWLSVADEPNATKSLGRVVASRNRLREISYELDYLADEARREERQVDVLVVDASCKTRSSGQTLSPLSPPIMPSATRQDQILLVPWDPSSTEHVNRIYEQRVQCGWDKQRVDGWKAKQSSGEKCIFWITLRPEDPQTRGSLELHFDAFPAEKEPLVDTADSLRAKPRTPSHTKFYPVGHISLDHTNEKMGDFVLDLPEKGVYWIKSFYISKALRSKGIGRAAMDLVESMAIDEPLCAKTLAIDTAQKDTQKRIYREKGVELASTNQEWYERRGYRLIHTEPDFYTDPEEPPVDAVFLRRDIA
;
A
#
# COMPACT_ATOMS: atom_id res chain seq x y z
N MET A 1 24.76 -21.37 36.86
CA MET A 1 24.81 -22.84 36.93
C MET A 1 23.57 -23.41 36.27
N VAL A 2 23.77 -24.05 35.12
CA VAL A 2 22.98 -25.03 34.31
C VAL A 2 23.74 -24.96 32.97
N ARG A 3 24.39 -25.98 32.40
CA ARG A 3 24.35 -27.44 32.59
C ARG A 3 25.67 -28.04 32.07
N GLU A 4 26.12 -29.12 32.70
CA GLU A 4 26.97 -30.11 32.02
C GLU A 4 26.26 -30.55 30.74
N HIS A 5 27.01 -30.54 29.64
CA HIS A 5 26.57 -30.99 28.33
C HIS A 5 26.26 -32.49 28.44
N ASP A 6 24.99 -32.88 28.41
CA ASP A 6 24.61 -34.27 28.17
C ASP A 6 24.72 -34.50 26.65
N PRO A 7 25.72 -35.26 26.16
CA PRO A 7 25.98 -35.41 24.73
C PRO A 7 24.86 -36.13 23.97
N GLY A 8 23.86 -36.67 24.67
CA GLY A 8 22.70 -37.34 24.07
C GLY A 8 21.50 -36.45 23.76
N VAL A 9 21.47 -35.19 24.20
CA VAL A 9 20.31 -34.29 23.99
C VAL A 9 20.68 -33.15 23.04
N PRO A 10 20.02 -33.00 21.87
CA PRO A 10 20.32 -31.92 20.94
C PRO A 10 20.13 -30.54 21.60
N GLU A 11 21.14 -29.67 21.47
CA GLU A 11 21.18 -28.32 22.06
C GLU A 11 19.94 -27.49 21.66
N ILE A 12 19.62 -27.48 20.36
CA ILE A 12 18.48 -26.75 19.79
C ILE A 12 17.17 -27.31 20.33
N SER A 13 16.99 -28.64 20.35
CA SER A 13 15.79 -29.26 20.92
C SER A 13 15.57 -28.88 22.39
N THR A 14 16.65 -28.80 23.16
CA THR A 14 16.62 -28.45 24.57
C THR A 14 16.15 -27.02 24.76
N PHE A 15 16.49 -26.11 23.84
CA PHE A 15 16.06 -24.72 23.88
C PHE A 15 14.62 -24.55 23.35
N ILE A 16 14.26 -25.17 22.23
CA ILE A 16 12.99 -24.93 21.53
C ILE A 16 11.79 -25.63 22.15
N LEU A 17 11.94 -26.86 22.69
CA LEU A 17 10.81 -27.64 23.18
C LEU A 17 10.34 -27.17 24.57
N PRO A 18 9.15 -26.53 24.70
CA PRO A 18 8.63 -26.10 26.00
C PRO A 18 7.98 -27.26 26.76
N ASP A 19 7.26 -28.14 26.03
CA ASP A 19 6.70 -29.40 26.53
C ASP A 19 7.12 -30.54 25.58
N PRO A 20 7.87 -31.56 26.05
CA PRO A 20 8.28 -32.70 25.24
C PRO A 20 7.11 -33.59 24.77
N ARG A 21 5.88 -33.34 25.20
CA ARG A 21 4.67 -34.01 24.68
C ARG A 21 4.03 -33.26 23.51
N SER A 22 4.39 -31.99 23.28
CA SER A 22 3.80 -31.20 22.20
C SER A 22 4.32 -31.64 20.84
N GLN A 23 3.46 -32.30 20.06
CA GLN A 23 3.78 -32.74 18.71
C GLN A 23 4.05 -31.57 17.77
N ARG A 24 3.38 -30.43 17.98
CA ARG A 24 3.62 -29.18 17.25
C ARG A 24 5.04 -28.67 17.48
N TRP A 25 5.47 -28.56 18.73
CA TRP A 25 6.81 -28.07 19.06
C TRP A 25 7.92 -29.04 18.66
N LYS A 26 7.66 -30.36 18.66
CA LYS A 26 8.58 -31.35 18.06
C LYS A 26 8.83 -31.08 16.58
N ARG A 27 7.76 -30.79 15.84
CA ARG A 27 7.90 -30.41 14.43
C ARG A 27 8.70 -29.12 14.29
N ILE A 28 8.34 -28.07 15.02
CA ILE A 28 9.08 -26.79 14.99
C ILE A 28 10.57 -26.99 15.31
N SER A 29 10.88 -27.75 16.35
CA SER A 29 12.26 -28.08 16.74
C SER A 29 13.05 -28.71 15.60
N SER A 30 12.47 -29.72 14.94
CA SER A 30 13.13 -30.40 13.81
C SER A 30 13.37 -29.45 12.62
N TYR A 31 12.44 -28.52 12.35
CA TYR A 31 12.62 -27.51 11.30
C TYR A 31 13.78 -26.56 11.63
N ILE A 32 13.86 -26.12 12.89
CA ILE A 32 14.92 -25.22 13.35
C ILE A 32 16.27 -25.93 13.38
N GLU A 33 16.33 -27.20 13.78
CA GLU A 33 17.55 -28.02 13.72
C GLU A 33 18.09 -28.13 12.30
N SER A 34 17.22 -28.38 11.32
CA SER A 34 17.60 -28.43 9.91
C SER A 34 18.07 -27.06 9.40
N PHE A 35 17.41 -25.97 9.82
CA PHE A 35 17.82 -24.62 9.43
C PHE A 35 19.20 -24.22 10.01
N CYS A 36 19.54 -24.75 11.18
CA CYS A 36 20.81 -24.50 11.88
C CYS A 36 21.88 -25.57 11.59
N GLU A 37 21.69 -26.44 10.61
CA GLU A 37 22.67 -27.47 10.27
C GLU A 37 24.04 -26.85 9.91
N GLY A 38 25.11 -27.38 10.50
CA GLY A 38 26.48 -26.87 10.32
C GLY A 38 26.82 -25.60 11.11
N ALA A 39 25.85 -24.93 11.75
CA ALA A 39 26.08 -23.69 12.48
C ALA A 39 27.06 -23.86 13.66
N SER A 40 26.96 -24.95 14.43
CA SER A 40 27.87 -25.22 15.55
C SER A 40 29.32 -25.34 15.09
N PHE A 41 29.56 -26.00 13.94
CA PHE A 41 30.90 -26.14 13.36
C PHE A 41 31.50 -24.77 12.99
N VAL A 42 30.70 -23.88 12.40
CA VAL A 42 31.12 -22.52 12.04
C VAL A 42 31.52 -21.72 13.28
N LEU A 43 30.76 -21.84 14.37
CA LEU A 43 31.05 -21.13 15.64
C LEU A 43 32.24 -21.71 16.41
N GLU A 44 32.51 -23.01 16.31
CA GLU A 44 33.54 -23.70 17.10
C GLU A 44 34.90 -23.81 16.40
N ASN A 45 34.93 -23.89 15.07
CA ASN A 45 36.17 -24.11 14.29
C ASN A 45 36.67 -22.87 13.53
N SER A 46 36.08 -21.69 13.76
CA SER A 46 36.57 -20.43 13.21
C SER A 46 37.84 -20.00 13.94
N VAL A 47 39.00 -20.39 13.38
CA VAL A 47 40.31 -19.89 13.82
C VAL A 47 40.34 -18.38 13.64
N SER A 48 40.74 -17.65 14.68
CA SER A 48 40.75 -16.18 14.79
C SER A 48 41.81 -15.48 13.90
N GLY A 49 42.01 -15.91 12.65
CA GLY A 49 43.16 -15.53 11.82
C GLY A 49 42.87 -14.92 10.44
N ASP A 50 41.70 -15.12 9.84
CA ASP A 50 41.49 -14.80 8.41
C ASP A 50 40.46 -13.68 8.16
N SER A 51 40.57 -12.57 8.87
CA SER A 51 39.75 -11.37 8.59
C SER A 51 40.08 -10.68 7.25
N ASN A 52 41.06 -11.19 6.48
CA ASN A 52 41.52 -10.60 5.21
C ASN A 52 41.35 -11.52 3.99
N ASN A 53 40.61 -12.63 4.10
CA ASN A 53 40.37 -13.49 2.95
C ASN A 53 39.30 -12.84 2.03
N PRO A 54 39.64 -12.46 0.77
CA PRO A 54 38.73 -11.70 -0.09
C PRO A 54 37.48 -12.48 -0.54
N GLY A 55 37.42 -13.79 -0.27
CA GLY A 55 36.29 -14.67 -0.59
C GLY A 55 35.06 -14.52 0.31
N PHE A 56 35.10 -13.66 1.33
CA PHE A 56 33.94 -13.35 2.21
C PHE A 56 33.19 -12.06 1.82
N ARG A 57 33.56 -11.42 0.70
CA ARG A 57 32.89 -10.21 0.18
C ARG A 57 31.63 -10.52 -0.66
N ASP A 58 30.84 -11.50 -0.27
CA ASP A 58 29.53 -11.72 -0.86
C ASP A 58 28.44 -11.07 0.01
N LEU A 59 27.58 -10.27 -0.60
CA LEU A 59 26.39 -9.59 -0.05
C LEU A 59 25.36 -10.53 0.65
N GLN A 60 25.69 -11.81 0.86
CA GLN A 60 24.77 -12.85 1.30
C GLN A 60 25.07 -13.42 2.70
N GLU A 61 26.17 -13.01 3.35
CA GLU A 61 26.35 -13.30 4.77
C GLU A 61 25.45 -12.38 5.62
N PRO A 62 24.79 -12.89 6.67
CA PRO A 62 23.93 -12.09 7.53
C PRO A 62 24.76 -10.99 8.20
N ARG A 63 24.21 -9.78 8.16
CA ARG A 63 24.82 -8.59 8.74
C ARG A 63 24.02 -8.18 9.95
N ALA A 64 24.69 -7.99 11.07
CA ALA A 64 24.05 -7.68 12.33
C ALA A 64 24.47 -6.31 12.85
N TRP A 65 23.63 -5.74 13.70
CA TRP A 65 23.89 -4.53 14.45
C TRP A 65 23.39 -4.72 15.88
N VAL A 66 24.14 -4.23 16.85
CA VAL A 66 23.80 -4.33 18.27
C VAL A 66 23.98 -2.95 18.89
N SER A 67 23.01 -2.51 19.68
CA SER A 67 23.14 -1.29 20.48
C SER A 67 22.73 -1.57 21.92
N ASP A 68 23.64 -1.29 22.84
CA ASP A 68 23.37 -1.29 24.28
C ASP A 68 23.21 0.16 24.73
N TRP A 69 21.96 0.58 24.90
CA TRP A 69 21.61 1.94 25.31
C TRP A 69 21.44 2.02 26.83
N ASP A 70 22.02 3.07 27.42
CA ASP A 70 21.99 3.40 28.84
C ASP A 70 21.63 4.89 28.98
N SER A 71 20.56 5.21 29.71
CA SER A 71 20.10 6.59 29.88
C SER A 71 21.07 7.52 30.63
N SER A 72 22.16 6.99 31.21
CA SER A 72 23.26 7.75 31.84
C SER A 72 24.45 8.01 30.90
N ALA A 73 24.50 7.35 29.73
CA ALA A 73 25.61 7.44 28.78
C ALA A 73 25.58 8.72 27.90
N GLN A 74 24.67 9.67 28.14
CA GLN A 74 24.59 10.95 27.42
C GLN A 74 25.84 11.85 27.61
N LEU A 75 26.76 11.50 28.52
CA LEU A 75 27.98 12.26 28.82
C LEU A 75 29.28 11.65 28.24
N LEU A 76 29.21 10.50 27.56
CA LEU A 76 30.40 9.85 27.00
C LEU A 76 30.60 10.16 25.51
N PRO A 77 31.85 10.28 25.02
CA PRO A 77 32.15 10.47 23.59
C PRO A 77 31.58 9.33 22.74
N LEU A 78 31.15 9.61 21.49
CA LEU A 78 30.63 8.60 20.54
C LEU A 78 31.54 7.36 20.42
N SER A 79 32.86 7.52 20.55
CA SER A 79 33.83 6.44 20.45
C SER A 79 33.77 5.38 21.57
N GLU A 80 33.01 5.62 22.65
CA GLU A 80 32.80 4.66 23.74
C GLU A 80 31.42 3.95 23.68
N ARG A 81 30.56 4.25 22.70
CA ARG A 81 29.33 3.49 22.41
C ARG A 81 29.73 2.25 21.61
N VAL A 82 29.90 1.12 22.31
CA VAL A 82 30.83 0.04 21.89
C VAL A 82 30.41 -0.75 20.63
N TYR A 83 29.19 -0.57 20.08
CA TYR A 83 28.66 -1.51 19.06
C TYR A 83 27.97 -0.87 17.85
N ASP A 84 28.21 0.41 17.57
CA ASP A 84 27.65 1.15 16.43
C ASP A 84 28.34 0.77 15.09
N ARG A 85 28.63 -0.51 14.86
CA ARG A 85 29.22 -1.01 13.61
C ARG A 85 28.49 -2.24 13.10
N VAL A 86 28.61 -2.50 11.81
CA VAL A 86 28.06 -3.71 11.20
C VAL A 86 28.91 -4.92 11.56
N LEU A 87 28.28 -5.98 12.05
CA LEU A 87 28.89 -7.20 12.56
C LEU A 87 28.58 -8.38 11.63
N ASN A 88 29.55 -9.27 11.42
CA ASN A 88 29.29 -10.61 10.89
C ASN A 88 28.81 -11.58 12.00
N CYS A 89 28.49 -12.83 11.65
CA CYS A 89 28.01 -13.84 12.60
C CYS A 89 28.97 -14.11 13.78
N LEU A 90 30.28 -14.16 13.54
CA LEU A 90 31.27 -14.47 14.57
C LEU A 90 31.44 -13.29 15.52
N GLU A 91 31.47 -12.09 14.97
CA GLU A 91 31.50 -10.85 15.76
C GLU A 91 30.23 -10.68 16.58
N LEU A 92 29.06 -10.97 16.01
CA LEU A 92 27.79 -10.98 16.72
C LEU A 92 27.86 -11.94 17.92
N TYR A 93 28.35 -13.17 17.72
CA TYR A 93 28.49 -14.14 18.80
C TYR A 93 29.43 -13.64 19.91
N ALA A 94 30.58 -13.07 19.54
CA ALA A 94 31.53 -12.51 20.49
C ALA A 94 30.96 -11.29 21.26
N VAL A 95 30.17 -10.43 20.60
CA VAL A 95 29.52 -9.27 21.23
C VAL A 95 28.43 -9.72 22.20
N LEU A 96 27.58 -10.67 21.81
CA LEU A 96 26.47 -11.13 22.63
C LEU A 96 26.91 -11.96 23.85
N GLN A 97 28.10 -12.56 23.83
CA GLN A 97 28.71 -13.20 25.00
C GLN A 97 29.13 -12.19 26.09
N ARG A 98 29.32 -10.91 25.75
CA ARG A 98 29.68 -9.88 26.73
C ARG A 98 28.44 -9.46 27.52
N ASN A 99 28.64 -9.21 28.81
CA ASN A 99 27.58 -8.66 29.66
C ASN A 99 27.15 -7.28 29.11
N PRO A 100 25.85 -7.08 28.79
CA PRO A 100 25.35 -5.84 28.18
C PRO A 100 25.57 -4.60 29.05
N PHE A 101 25.46 -4.77 30.36
CA PHE A 101 25.46 -3.66 31.30
C PHE A 101 26.53 -3.91 32.35
N SER A 102 27.61 -3.12 32.32
CA SER A 102 28.52 -3.03 33.46
C SER A 102 27.83 -2.17 34.52
N ILE A 103 27.23 -2.79 35.53
CA ILE A 103 26.56 -2.10 36.64
C ILE A 103 27.60 -1.22 37.35
N ARG A 104 27.74 0.04 36.94
CA ARG A 104 28.60 1.01 37.64
C ARG A 104 27.88 1.63 38.84
N ASN A 105 26.55 1.62 38.88
CA ASN A 105 25.79 2.11 40.02
C ASN A 105 24.38 1.48 40.14
N PRO A 106 24.14 0.55 41.08
CA PRO A 106 22.83 -0.12 41.24
C PRO A 106 21.70 0.80 41.75
N ASN A 107 22.01 2.06 42.14
CA ASN A 107 21.03 3.04 42.64
C ASN A 107 20.59 4.08 41.58
N ALA A 108 21.07 4.01 40.34
CA ALA A 108 20.68 4.97 39.31
C ALA A 108 19.31 4.62 38.71
N THR A 109 18.41 5.60 38.58
CA THR A 109 17.08 5.48 37.93
C THR A 109 17.20 5.41 36.40
N VAL A 110 18.02 4.51 35.90
CA VAL A 110 18.47 4.47 34.52
C VAL A 110 17.75 3.34 33.77
N SER A 111 17.29 3.62 32.55
CA SER A 111 16.70 2.61 31.66
C SER A 111 17.78 2.03 30.74
N HIS A 112 17.72 0.71 30.55
CA HIS A 112 18.71 -0.11 29.86
C HIS A 112 18.03 -0.94 28.78
N ARG A 113 18.41 -0.69 27.52
CA ARG A 113 17.87 -1.35 26.33
C ARG A 113 19.01 -2.01 25.56
N ARG A 114 18.84 -3.29 25.21
CA ARG A 114 19.66 -3.94 24.17
C ARG A 114 18.83 -4.09 22.90
N SER A 115 19.26 -3.50 21.80
CA SER A 115 18.65 -3.67 20.47
C SER A 115 19.57 -4.55 19.62
N ILE A 116 18.99 -5.57 18.98
CA ILE A 116 19.71 -6.50 18.08
C ILE A 116 18.96 -6.52 16.75
N TYR A 117 19.64 -6.16 15.68
CA TYR A 117 19.14 -6.27 14.31
C TYR A 117 19.97 -7.29 13.56
N VAL A 118 19.32 -8.19 12.83
CA VAL A 118 19.98 -9.19 11.96
C VAL A 118 19.33 -9.13 10.59
N ASN A 119 20.10 -8.69 9.59
CA ASN A 119 19.72 -8.75 8.19
C ASN A 119 19.99 -10.16 7.63
N TYR A 120 19.05 -10.66 6.86
CA TYR A 120 19.07 -11.95 6.19
C TYR A 120 19.50 -13.13 7.08
N PRO A 121 18.85 -13.34 8.26
CA PRO A 121 19.27 -14.36 9.22
C PRO A 121 19.43 -15.76 8.60
N ASN A 122 20.51 -16.43 9.00
CA ASN A 122 20.84 -17.82 8.68
C ASN A 122 21.00 -18.69 9.94
N GLY A 123 21.22 -19.99 9.77
CA GLY A 123 21.41 -20.94 10.88
C GLY A 123 22.44 -20.51 11.92
N THR A 124 23.57 -19.94 11.50
CA THR A 124 24.64 -19.46 12.39
C THR A 124 24.17 -18.28 13.24
N SER A 125 23.48 -17.32 12.65
CA SER A 125 22.94 -16.16 13.39
C SER A 125 21.83 -16.57 14.38
N ILE A 126 20.97 -17.52 13.99
CA ILE A 126 19.94 -18.06 14.89
C ILE A 126 20.55 -18.84 16.06
N LEU A 127 21.52 -19.72 15.80
CA LEU A 127 22.20 -20.46 16.86
C LEU A 127 22.98 -19.52 17.80
N THR A 128 23.56 -18.45 17.25
CA THR A 128 24.21 -17.38 18.02
C THR A 128 23.24 -16.74 19.01
N LEU A 129 22.03 -16.37 18.57
CA LEU A 129 20.99 -15.82 19.43
C LEU A 129 20.52 -16.85 20.49
N MET A 130 20.35 -18.13 20.12
CA MET A 130 19.98 -19.18 21.06
C MET A 130 21.03 -19.39 22.17
N ARG A 131 22.31 -19.47 21.80
CA ARG A 131 23.44 -19.71 22.73
C ARG A 131 23.65 -18.55 23.70
N THR A 132 23.22 -17.34 23.32
CA THR A 132 23.44 -16.11 24.11
C THR A 132 22.18 -15.58 24.78
N ALA A 133 21.01 -16.17 24.48
CA ALA A 133 19.74 -15.81 25.11
C ALA A 133 19.76 -16.10 26.62
N LEU A 134 19.30 -15.13 27.41
CA LEU A 134 19.13 -15.32 28.84
C LEU A 134 17.92 -16.23 29.11
N VAL A 135 17.99 -16.99 30.20
CA VAL A 135 16.97 -18.00 30.55
C VAL A 135 15.54 -17.43 30.56
N HIS A 136 15.38 -16.18 31.01
CA HIS A 136 14.09 -15.50 31.08
C HIS A 136 13.58 -14.95 29.73
N GLN A 137 14.45 -14.83 28.72
CA GLN A 137 14.09 -14.41 27.37
C GLN A 137 13.65 -15.60 26.51
N ARG A 138 13.87 -16.83 26.99
CA ARG A 138 13.71 -18.07 26.23
C ARG A 138 12.33 -18.22 25.59
N GLU A 139 11.25 -17.94 26.32
CA GLU A 139 9.88 -18.04 25.79
C GLU A 139 9.65 -17.09 24.59
N ALA A 140 10.17 -15.87 24.68
CA ALA A 140 10.08 -14.89 23.60
C ALA A 140 10.89 -15.32 22.36
N PHE A 141 12.12 -15.82 22.57
CA PHE A 141 12.95 -16.36 21.48
C PHE A 141 12.34 -17.60 20.84
N GLN A 142 11.75 -18.51 21.62
CA GLN A 142 11.00 -19.65 21.09
C GLN A 142 9.89 -19.20 20.16
N GLY A 143 9.12 -18.19 20.56
CA GLY A 143 8.09 -17.56 19.73
C GLY A 143 8.67 -16.98 18.44
N LEU A 144 9.68 -16.12 18.56
CA LEU A 144 10.36 -15.46 17.44
C LEU A 144 10.86 -16.47 16.39
N PHE A 145 11.56 -17.52 16.83
CA PHE A 145 12.10 -18.53 15.93
C PHE A 145 11.02 -19.40 15.31
N ALA A 146 9.99 -19.77 16.08
CA ALA A 146 8.88 -20.57 15.58
C ALA A 146 8.05 -19.84 14.50
N THR A 147 7.94 -18.52 14.56
CA THR A 147 7.20 -17.73 13.57
C THR A 147 8.06 -17.36 12.36
N TYR A 148 9.33 -17.01 12.57
CA TYR A 148 10.26 -16.64 11.50
C TYR A 148 10.69 -17.86 10.65
N ILE A 149 11.10 -18.94 11.31
CA ILE A 149 11.59 -20.19 10.69
C ILE A 149 10.38 -21.09 10.40
N SER A 150 9.56 -20.65 9.46
CA SER A 150 8.36 -21.35 9.01
C SER A 150 8.36 -21.47 7.48
N GLU A 151 7.96 -22.65 7.00
CA GLU A 151 7.72 -22.92 5.56
C GLU A 151 6.61 -22.02 4.99
N LYS A 152 5.65 -21.64 5.84
CA LYS A 152 4.54 -20.75 5.49
C LYS A 152 4.39 -19.72 6.61
N PRO A 153 5.19 -18.65 6.60
CA PRO A 153 5.09 -17.62 7.62
C PRO A 153 3.69 -17.01 7.58
N THR A 154 3.08 -16.83 8.75
CA THR A 154 1.76 -16.21 8.90
C THR A 154 1.89 -14.96 9.75
N PRO A 155 1.09 -13.92 9.47
CA PRO A 155 1.18 -12.69 10.24
C PRO A 155 0.73 -12.92 11.68
N GLN A 156 1.50 -12.38 12.61
CA GLN A 156 1.21 -12.36 14.04
C GLN A 156 1.59 -11.00 14.58
N ILE A 157 0.77 -10.44 15.44
CA ILE A 157 1.03 -9.22 16.20
C ILE A 157 0.40 -9.47 17.56
N GLY A 158 1.12 -9.18 18.63
CA GLY A 158 0.53 -9.34 19.95
C GLY A 158 1.45 -8.89 21.08
N LEU A 159 0.81 -8.69 22.22
CA LEU A 159 1.43 -8.50 23.52
C LEU A 159 1.02 -9.66 24.41
N GLY A 160 2.00 -10.40 24.90
CA GLY A 160 1.81 -11.50 25.84
C GLY A 160 2.52 -11.22 27.16
N GLU A 161 1.98 -11.78 28.24
CA GLU A 161 2.70 -11.97 29.49
C GLU A 161 3.28 -13.39 29.50
N SER A 162 4.53 -13.52 29.94
CA SER A 162 5.18 -14.83 30.05
C SER A 162 4.39 -15.72 31.01
N SER A 163 4.10 -16.94 30.55
CA SER A 163 3.39 -17.93 31.37
C SER A 163 4.32 -18.63 32.39
N TRP A 164 5.64 -18.47 32.22
CA TRP A 164 6.67 -19.15 33.01
C TRP A 164 7.42 -18.20 33.95
N TRP A 165 7.50 -16.93 33.58
CA TRP A 165 8.23 -15.90 34.31
C TRP A 165 7.28 -14.78 34.70
N ASN A 166 6.84 -14.77 35.96
CA ASN A 166 6.00 -13.69 36.50
C ASN A 166 6.60 -12.31 36.15
N ASP A 167 5.73 -11.37 35.79
CA ASP A 167 6.07 -9.96 35.48
C ASP A 167 6.96 -9.75 34.23
N HIS A 168 7.04 -10.71 33.31
CA HIS A 168 7.73 -10.52 32.02
C HIS A 168 6.76 -10.27 30.88
N PHE A 169 7.02 -9.20 30.12
CA PHE A 169 6.26 -8.91 28.90
C PHE A 169 6.99 -9.45 27.67
N VAL A 170 6.20 -9.77 26.65
CA VAL A 170 6.68 -10.08 25.29
C VAL A 170 5.79 -9.32 24.31
N ILE A 171 6.34 -8.32 23.64
CA ILE A 171 5.69 -7.67 22.49
C ILE A 171 6.34 -8.27 21.25
N SER A 172 5.55 -8.82 20.34
CA SER A 172 6.12 -9.44 19.14
C SER A 172 5.24 -9.24 17.92
N PHE A 173 5.88 -9.24 16.77
CA PHE A 173 5.18 -9.38 15.50
C PHE A 173 6.01 -10.19 14.51
N THR A 174 5.33 -10.82 13.57
CA THR A 174 5.95 -11.45 12.41
C THR A 174 5.08 -11.10 11.23
N LEU A 175 5.65 -10.50 10.19
CA LEU A 175 4.91 -10.01 9.04
C LEU A 175 5.52 -10.60 7.76
N PRO A 176 4.89 -11.62 7.17
CA PRO A 176 5.26 -12.09 5.84
C PRO A 176 4.83 -11.08 4.78
N PHE A 177 5.65 -10.89 3.75
CA PHE A 177 5.35 -10.02 2.62
C PHE A 177 5.94 -10.57 1.32
N PHE A 178 5.73 -9.83 0.23
CA PHE A 178 6.30 -10.14 -1.07
C PHE A 178 6.95 -8.87 -1.61
N ALA A 179 8.05 -9.03 -2.33
CA ALA A 179 8.75 -7.96 -3.03
C ALA A 179 9.16 -8.44 -4.44
N ILE A 180 9.28 -7.51 -5.39
CA ILE A 180 9.85 -7.80 -6.72
C ILE A 180 11.38 -7.70 -6.60
N ARG A 181 12.09 -8.66 -7.17
CA ARG A 181 13.55 -8.69 -7.23
C ARG A 181 14.01 -8.85 -8.67
N PHE A 182 15.02 -8.07 -9.04
CA PHE A 182 15.72 -8.11 -10.32
C PHE A 182 17.05 -8.84 -10.16
N GLU A 183 17.07 -9.99 -9.50
CA GLU A 183 18.29 -10.79 -9.35
C GLU A 183 17.96 -12.25 -9.53
N ASP A 184 18.82 -13.02 -10.20
CA ASP A 184 18.63 -14.46 -10.37
C ASP A 184 19.10 -15.27 -9.14
N ARG A 185 19.67 -14.61 -8.12
CA ARG A 185 20.22 -15.26 -6.94
C ARG A 185 19.11 -15.94 -6.12
N GLU A 186 19.15 -17.28 -6.04
CA GLU A 186 18.26 -18.06 -5.18
C GLU A 186 18.54 -17.82 -3.69
N ASP A 187 17.52 -18.07 -2.85
CA ASP A 187 17.74 -18.17 -1.41
C ASP A 187 18.64 -19.39 -1.14
N ILE A 188 19.85 -19.11 -0.67
CA ILE A 188 20.85 -20.14 -0.34
C ILE A 188 20.48 -20.89 0.94
N ARG A 189 19.61 -20.33 1.78
CA ARG A 189 19.13 -20.97 3.00
C ARG A 189 18.16 -22.07 2.58
N ARG A 190 18.36 -23.27 3.12
CA ARG A 190 17.57 -24.45 2.78
C ARG A 190 16.81 -24.96 3.99
N ILE A 191 15.64 -25.54 3.73
CA ILE A 191 14.87 -26.29 4.72
C ILE A 191 14.85 -27.74 4.27
N PHE A 192 15.08 -28.67 5.21
CA PHE A 192 14.98 -30.13 5.01
C PHE A 192 16.06 -30.73 4.09
N ASN A 193 16.24 -32.05 4.20
CA ASN A 193 17.10 -32.86 3.31
C ASN A 193 16.69 -32.79 1.83
N ASP A 194 15.50 -32.28 1.53
CA ASP A 194 14.96 -32.14 0.18
C ASP A 194 15.56 -30.94 -0.60
N ARG A 195 16.47 -30.17 0.02
CA ARG A 195 17.15 -29.00 -0.58
C ARG A 195 16.21 -27.92 -1.13
N LYS A 196 15.01 -27.77 -0.56
CA LYS A 196 14.09 -26.70 -0.97
C LYS A 196 14.58 -25.34 -0.44
N PRO A 197 14.47 -24.26 -1.24
CA PRO A 197 14.74 -22.91 -0.76
C PRO A 197 13.88 -22.56 0.46
N PHE A 198 14.43 -21.78 1.39
CA PHE A 198 13.74 -21.34 2.62
C PHE A 198 12.54 -20.44 2.31
N ARG A 199 12.67 -19.56 1.30
CA ARG A 199 11.60 -18.71 0.80
C ARG A 199 11.18 -19.07 -0.62
N SER A 200 9.89 -18.95 -0.90
CA SER A 200 9.35 -19.17 -2.23
C SER A 200 9.67 -18.01 -3.18
N ARG A 201 9.92 -18.35 -4.45
CA ARG A 201 10.15 -17.40 -5.54
C ARG A 201 9.25 -17.78 -6.71
N ILE A 202 8.61 -16.78 -7.31
CA ILE A 202 7.77 -16.96 -8.49
C ILE A 202 8.37 -16.11 -9.61
N ASN A 203 8.67 -16.72 -10.75
CA ASN A 203 9.19 -15.99 -11.90
C ASN A 203 8.11 -15.06 -12.46
N LEU A 204 8.48 -13.79 -12.68
CA LEU A 204 7.62 -12.72 -13.18
C LEU A 204 7.97 -12.30 -14.61
N SER A 205 8.79 -13.06 -15.34
CA SER A 205 9.17 -12.72 -16.71
C SER A 205 7.96 -12.63 -17.65
N PHE A 206 6.83 -13.26 -17.29
CA PHE A 206 5.57 -13.14 -18.04
C PHE A 206 4.94 -11.74 -17.94
N LEU A 207 5.29 -10.92 -16.95
CA LEU A 207 4.69 -9.59 -16.76
C LEU A 207 5.24 -8.53 -17.74
N GLY A 208 6.43 -8.73 -18.30
CA GLY A 208 7.03 -7.75 -19.22
C GLY A 208 7.49 -6.45 -18.54
N ILE A 209 7.90 -6.53 -17.27
CA ILE A 209 8.38 -5.40 -16.48
C ILE A 209 9.66 -4.85 -17.11
N ASN A 210 9.69 -3.54 -17.42
CA ASN A 210 10.87 -2.88 -17.98
C ASN A 210 11.90 -2.64 -16.87
N HIS A 211 13.13 -3.11 -17.08
CA HIS A 211 14.23 -2.86 -16.15
C HIS A 211 14.65 -1.38 -16.18
N PRO A 212 14.93 -0.76 -15.03
CA PRO A 212 15.82 0.39 -15.00
C PRO A 212 17.16 -0.06 -15.61
N GLU A 213 17.68 0.63 -16.63
CA GLU A 213 18.97 0.25 -17.23
C GLU A 213 20.06 0.23 -16.15
N PRO A 214 20.72 -0.91 -15.91
CA PRO A 214 21.77 -0.96 -14.90
C PRO A 214 22.94 -0.08 -15.34
N LYS A 215 23.56 0.62 -14.39
CA LYS A 215 24.73 1.48 -14.62
C LYS A 215 25.94 0.71 -15.19
N GLU A 216 25.93 -0.62 -15.09
CA GLU A 216 26.93 -1.52 -15.67
C GLU A 216 26.26 -2.69 -16.42
N PRO A 217 26.85 -3.16 -17.54
CA PRO A 217 26.28 -4.26 -18.31
C PRO A 217 26.35 -5.57 -17.50
N PRO A 218 25.22 -6.26 -17.26
CA PRO A 218 25.20 -7.47 -16.45
C PRO A 218 25.84 -8.66 -17.19
N GLU A 219 26.62 -9.46 -16.45
CA GLU A 219 27.28 -10.69 -16.96
C GLU A 219 26.28 -11.83 -17.28
N SER A 220 25.01 -11.70 -16.86
CA SER A 220 23.94 -12.66 -17.14
C SER A 220 22.58 -11.96 -17.29
N SER A 221 21.63 -12.60 -17.97
CA SER A 221 20.26 -12.08 -18.09
C SER A 221 19.60 -12.02 -16.71
N THR A 222 19.34 -10.81 -16.23
CA THR A 222 18.73 -10.56 -14.93
C THR A 222 17.27 -11.01 -14.91
N GLY A 223 16.96 -12.11 -14.23
CA GLY A 223 15.58 -12.58 -14.05
C GLY A 223 14.76 -11.70 -13.09
N ILE A 224 13.44 -11.63 -13.29
CA ILE A 224 12.51 -10.90 -12.42
C ILE A 224 11.69 -11.90 -11.62
N PHE A 225 11.65 -11.72 -10.31
CA PHE A 225 10.99 -12.67 -9.40
C PHE A 225 10.17 -11.96 -8.34
N LEU A 226 9.00 -12.53 -8.04
CA LEU A 226 8.25 -12.25 -6.83
C LEU A 226 8.85 -13.10 -5.72
N HIS A 227 9.51 -12.46 -4.76
CA HIS A 227 10.17 -13.13 -3.65
C HIS A 227 9.32 -13.03 -2.39
N GLN A 228 9.07 -14.18 -1.73
CA GLN A 228 8.41 -14.20 -0.43
C GLN A 228 9.41 -13.86 0.68
N ALA A 229 9.05 -12.92 1.55
CA ALA A 229 9.89 -12.50 2.66
C ALA A 229 9.11 -12.56 3.98
N ALA A 230 9.82 -12.48 5.09
CA ALA A 230 9.24 -12.21 6.39
C ALA A 230 10.21 -11.43 7.27
N CYS A 231 9.66 -10.45 7.99
CA CYS A 231 10.36 -9.82 9.11
C CYS A 231 9.73 -10.29 10.42
N ALA A 232 10.55 -10.42 11.46
CA ALA A 232 10.08 -10.82 12.78
C ALA A 232 10.73 -9.97 13.87
N PHE A 233 9.91 -9.49 14.78
CA PHE A 233 10.30 -8.63 15.90
C PHE A 233 9.88 -9.26 17.21
N MET A 234 10.73 -9.11 18.22
CA MET A 234 10.33 -9.25 19.61
C MET A 234 10.97 -8.18 20.48
N ALA A 235 10.25 -7.74 21.50
CA ALA A 235 10.77 -7.02 22.66
C ALA A 235 10.34 -7.75 23.93
N THR A 236 11.27 -8.02 24.83
CA THR A 236 10.99 -8.69 26.10
C THR A 236 11.83 -8.14 27.24
N GLY A 237 11.28 -8.14 28.44
CA GLY A 237 11.97 -7.66 29.64
C GLY A 237 11.22 -7.97 30.92
N LYS A 238 11.94 -7.84 32.04
CA LYS A 238 11.39 -7.92 33.42
C LYS A 238 10.65 -6.67 33.85
N SER A 239 10.90 -5.56 33.16
CA SER A 239 10.33 -4.25 33.46
C SER A 239 10.53 -3.33 32.26
N GLU A 240 9.81 -2.20 32.23
CA GLU A 240 10.04 -1.11 31.26
C GLU A 240 11.48 -0.55 31.29
N ARG A 241 12.25 -0.83 32.37
CA ARG A 241 13.61 -0.33 32.55
C ARG A 241 14.69 -1.26 32.02
N TYR A 242 14.41 -2.55 31.84
CA TYR A 242 15.41 -3.55 31.46
C TYR A 242 14.79 -4.50 30.44
N TRP A 243 15.13 -4.28 29.18
CA TRP A 243 14.53 -5.02 28.09
C TRP A 243 15.46 -5.19 26.89
N THR A 244 15.12 -6.16 26.05
CA THR A 244 15.86 -6.51 24.85
C THR A 244 14.90 -6.56 23.67
N ALA A 245 15.27 -5.91 22.58
CA ALA A 245 14.61 -6.04 21.28
C ALA A 245 15.48 -6.81 20.30
N VAL A 246 14.84 -7.66 19.52
CA VAL A 246 15.46 -8.42 18.43
C VAL A 246 14.60 -8.25 17.18
N PHE A 247 15.24 -7.87 16.07
CA PHE A 247 14.61 -7.77 14.77
C PHE A 247 15.35 -8.62 13.74
N LEU A 248 14.63 -9.56 13.16
CA LEU A 248 15.06 -10.42 12.07
C LEU A 248 14.46 -9.83 10.80
N ASP A 249 15.29 -9.16 10.01
CA ASP A 249 14.89 -8.50 8.76
C ASP A 249 15.40 -9.28 7.55
N GLU A 250 14.60 -9.33 6.50
CA GLU A 250 15.04 -9.87 5.20
C GLU A 250 15.28 -8.74 4.16
N ASP A 251 15.37 -7.48 4.61
CA ASP A 251 15.76 -6.23 3.90
C ASP A 251 15.79 -6.30 2.35
N PHE A 252 14.75 -5.72 1.74
CA PHE A 252 14.55 -5.68 0.30
C PHE A 252 14.70 -4.27 -0.31
N ALA A 253 15.34 -3.32 0.39
CA ALA A 253 15.54 -1.97 -0.16
C ALA A 253 16.32 -2.00 -1.49
N ASP A 254 15.77 -1.34 -2.52
CA ASP A 254 16.31 -1.35 -3.90
C ASP A 254 17.46 -0.35 -4.13
N GLU A 255 17.63 0.66 -3.25
CA GLU A 255 18.63 1.72 -3.45
C GLU A 255 19.85 1.60 -2.52
N VAL A 256 19.65 1.36 -1.22
CA VAL A 256 20.75 1.25 -0.22
C VAL A 256 20.31 0.29 0.91
N PRO A 257 21.04 -0.83 1.18
CA PRO A 257 20.74 -1.69 2.31
C PRO A 257 20.76 -0.91 3.63
N LYS A 258 19.89 -1.23 4.60
CA LYS A 258 19.81 -0.51 5.89
C LYS A 258 21.13 -0.50 6.69
N LEU A 259 22.03 -1.43 6.39
CA LEU A 259 23.36 -1.53 6.97
C LEU A 259 24.47 -1.20 5.96
N SER A 260 24.24 -0.45 4.87
CA SER A 260 25.30 -0.13 3.91
C SER A 260 26.52 0.52 4.57
N VAL A 261 27.71 0.23 4.05
CA VAL A 261 29.00 0.78 4.52
C VAL A 261 29.44 1.94 3.61
N GLU A 262 28.56 2.43 2.73
CA GLU A 262 28.94 3.48 1.79
C GLU A 262 29.19 4.77 2.58
N GLU A 263 30.46 5.19 2.56
CA GLU A 263 31.00 6.38 3.20
C GLU A 263 30.39 7.63 2.54
N GLU A 264 29.14 7.97 2.87
CA GLU A 264 28.69 9.36 2.71
C GLU A 264 29.42 10.18 3.79
N GLU A 265 30.31 11.08 3.35
CA GLU A 265 31.27 11.85 4.17
C GLU A 265 30.67 12.61 5.37
N ASP A 266 29.35 12.66 5.54
CA ASP A 266 28.64 13.43 6.56
C ASP A 266 27.74 12.63 7.52
N VAL A 267 27.60 11.30 7.39
CA VAL A 267 26.80 10.47 8.32
C VAL A 267 27.66 9.38 8.93
N ALA A 268 27.88 9.46 10.26
CA ALA A 268 28.60 8.41 10.98
C ALA A 268 27.89 7.06 10.80
N VAL A 269 28.49 6.18 10.00
CA VAL A 269 28.05 4.79 9.78
C VAL A 269 27.81 4.13 11.14
N GLY A 270 26.55 3.72 11.38
CA GLY A 270 26.13 3.04 12.62
C GLY A 270 25.48 3.91 13.70
N GLY A 271 25.34 5.22 13.49
CA GLY A 271 24.63 6.12 14.43
C GLY A 271 23.09 6.10 14.36
N ILE A 272 22.50 5.34 13.44
CA ILE A 272 21.05 5.28 13.20
C ILE A 272 20.53 3.89 13.56
N ASP A 273 19.47 3.81 14.37
CA ASP A 273 18.84 2.56 14.78
C ASP A 273 18.07 1.92 13.60
N PRO A 274 18.56 0.81 13.00
CA PRO A 274 18.00 0.21 11.78
C PRO A 274 16.59 -0.38 11.97
N ILE A 275 16.14 -0.55 13.22
CA ILE A 275 14.83 -1.14 13.55
C ILE A 275 13.71 -0.10 13.43
N ILE A 276 14.01 1.17 13.74
CA ILE A 276 13.00 2.24 13.87
C ILE A 276 13.25 3.44 12.94
N VAL A 277 14.20 3.34 12.00
CA VAL A 277 14.63 4.43 11.09
C VAL A 277 13.44 5.24 10.59
N ASP A 278 13.46 6.54 10.88
CA ASP A 278 12.58 7.56 10.32
C ASP A 278 13.48 8.74 9.99
N ALA A 279 13.43 9.24 8.76
CA ALA A 279 14.12 10.46 8.33
C ALA A 279 13.73 11.69 9.20
N LYS A 280 12.71 11.57 10.07
CA LYS A 280 12.24 12.62 10.99
C LYS A 280 12.66 12.45 12.46
N PHE A 281 13.26 11.32 12.88
CA PHE A 281 13.67 11.12 14.28
C PHE A 281 15.19 11.26 14.43
N ASN A 282 15.66 12.48 14.64
CA ASN A 282 17.09 12.79 14.85
C ASN A 282 17.70 12.25 16.17
N SER A 283 17.01 11.43 16.96
CA SER A 283 17.66 10.57 17.96
C SER A 283 16.75 9.44 18.45
N ALA A 284 17.18 8.19 18.25
CA ALA A 284 16.63 7.01 18.92
C ALA A 284 16.75 7.09 20.47
N ASP A 285 17.51 8.07 20.97
CA ASP A 285 17.76 8.38 22.37
C ASP A 285 16.52 8.91 23.13
N THR A 286 15.40 9.16 22.44
CA THR A 286 14.15 9.66 23.06
C THR A 286 13.09 8.58 23.34
N ILE A 287 13.25 7.36 22.80
CA ILE A 287 12.28 6.27 23.00
C ILE A 287 12.71 5.41 24.19
N VAL A 288 11.99 5.55 25.30
CA VAL A 288 12.34 4.92 26.58
C VAL A 288 11.52 3.64 26.84
N SER A 289 10.24 3.59 26.42
CA SER A 289 9.40 2.41 26.65
C SER A 289 9.55 1.33 25.56
N PRO A 290 9.58 0.03 25.93
CA PRO A 290 9.46 -1.09 25.00
C PRO A 290 8.21 -1.03 24.10
N ARG A 291 7.09 -0.47 24.57
CA ARG A 291 5.85 -0.34 23.77
C ARG A 291 6.00 0.69 22.67
N ALA A 292 6.55 1.85 23.01
CA ALA A 292 6.82 2.92 22.06
C ALA A 292 7.79 2.43 20.98
N TYR A 293 8.83 1.71 21.38
CA TYR A 293 9.80 1.11 20.46
C TYR A 293 9.17 0.05 19.56
N ALA A 294 8.35 -0.85 20.11
CA ALA A 294 7.66 -1.87 19.35
C ALA A 294 6.67 -1.26 18.33
N LEU A 295 5.95 -0.19 18.70
CA LEU A 295 5.07 0.54 17.78
C LEU A 295 5.86 1.24 16.67
N ALA A 296 7.01 1.83 17.00
CA ALA A 296 7.90 2.44 16.01
C ALA A 296 8.45 1.40 15.02
N ALA A 297 8.89 0.25 15.53
CA ALA A 297 9.36 -0.87 14.72
C ALA A 297 8.25 -1.42 13.81
N LEU A 298 7.05 -1.59 14.36
CA LEU A 298 5.87 -2.05 13.61
C LEU A 298 5.48 -1.04 12.53
N ALA A 299 5.51 0.26 12.84
CA ALA A 299 5.21 1.33 11.87
C ALA A 299 6.19 1.29 10.69
N ALA A 300 7.50 1.33 10.95
CA ALA A 300 8.53 1.30 9.92
C ALA A 300 8.44 0.03 9.05
N THR A 301 8.16 -1.12 9.69
CA THR A 301 7.98 -2.38 8.98
C THR A 301 6.75 -2.36 8.06
N LEU A 302 5.60 -1.89 8.55
CA LEU A 302 4.36 -1.84 7.76
C LEU A 302 4.45 -0.84 6.61
N GLU A 303 5.18 0.27 6.78
CA GLU A 303 5.46 1.23 5.70
C GLU A 303 6.25 0.58 4.57
N GLY A 304 7.37 -0.08 4.88
CA GLY A 304 8.15 -0.80 3.86
C GLY A 304 7.36 -1.92 3.16
N ILE A 305 6.54 -2.68 3.91
CA ILE A 305 5.65 -3.67 3.31
C ILE A 305 4.63 -3.02 2.37
N ALA A 306 4.04 -1.89 2.76
CA ALA A 306 3.08 -1.17 1.93
C ALA A 306 3.73 -0.62 0.66
N GLU A 307 4.98 -0.16 0.72
CA GLU A 307 5.75 0.26 -0.46
C GLU A 307 6.00 -0.90 -1.43
N HIS A 308 6.51 -2.03 -0.94
CA HIS A 308 6.72 -3.21 -1.80
C HIS A 308 5.41 -3.71 -2.44
N HIS A 309 4.31 -3.73 -1.68
CA HIS A 309 3.01 -4.18 -2.19
C HIS A 309 2.38 -3.18 -3.16
N ALA A 310 2.59 -1.87 -2.95
CA ALA A 310 2.17 -0.84 -3.90
C ALA A 310 2.93 -0.98 -5.23
N TYR A 311 4.26 -1.17 -5.16
CA TYR A 311 5.07 -1.39 -6.35
C TYR A 311 4.62 -2.64 -7.12
N ILE A 312 4.39 -3.76 -6.42
CA ILE A 312 3.80 -4.97 -7.04
C ILE A 312 2.47 -4.64 -7.73
N GLN A 313 1.58 -3.93 -7.05
CA GLN A 313 0.27 -3.58 -7.59
C GLN A 313 0.40 -2.75 -8.88
N GLU A 314 1.34 -1.80 -8.94
CA GLU A 314 1.60 -0.97 -10.12
C GLU A 314 2.11 -1.79 -11.30
N GLU A 315 3.06 -2.70 -11.07
CA GLU A 315 3.62 -3.58 -12.12
C GLU A 315 2.58 -4.55 -12.68
N TYR A 316 1.72 -5.12 -11.82
CA TYR A 316 0.63 -5.98 -12.29
C TYR A 316 -0.43 -5.21 -13.07
N ALA A 317 -0.73 -3.97 -12.67
CA ALA A 317 -1.64 -3.10 -13.40
C ALA A 317 -1.08 -2.74 -14.79
N ALA A 318 0.21 -2.39 -14.87
CA ALA A 318 0.89 -2.10 -16.12
C ALA A 318 0.89 -3.32 -17.06
N SER A 319 1.21 -4.50 -16.53
CA SER A 319 1.21 -5.74 -17.30
C SER A 319 -0.18 -6.10 -17.85
N LEU A 320 -1.23 -5.97 -17.02
CA LEU A 320 -2.62 -6.21 -17.45
C LEU A 320 -3.05 -5.22 -18.54
N TYR A 321 -2.67 -3.94 -18.40
CA TYR A 321 -2.96 -2.91 -19.41
C TYR A 321 -2.27 -3.23 -20.74
N GLN A 322 -0.98 -3.61 -20.72
CA GLN A 322 -0.25 -3.98 -21.93
C GLN A 322 -0.83 -5.23 -22.58
N HIS A 323 -1.12 -6.28 -21.79
CA HIS A 323 -1.71 -7.52 -22.29
C HIS A 323 -3.07 -7.28 -22.97
N THR A 324 -3.92 -6.41 -22.38
CA THR A 324 -5.22 -6.04 -22.98
C THR A 324 -5.09 -5.14 -24.21
N ALA A 325 -4.12 -4.21 -24.23
CA ALA A 325 -3.86 -3.35 -25.38
C ALA A 325 -3.34 -4.12 -26.61
N VAL A 326 -2.40 -5.05 -26.41
CA VAL A 326 -1.86 -5.91 -27.49
C VAL A 326 -2.98 -6.76 -28.11
N HIS A 327 -3.90 -7.28 -27.29
CA HIS A 327 -5.05 -8.05 -27.78
C HIS A 327 -6.02 -7.21 -28.63
N ARG A 328 -6.16 -5.90 -28.36
CA ARG A 328 -7.04 -5.00 -29.13
C ARG A 328 -6.45 -4.63 -30.51
N GLN A 329 -5.14 -4.68 -30.69
CA GLN A 329 -4.46 -4.22 -31.90
C GLN A 329 -4.24 -5.31 -32.98
N TYR A 330 -4.25 -6.60 -32.63
CA TYR A 330 -4.00 -7.69 -33.59
C TYR A 330 -5.28 -8.43 -34.02
N THR A 331 -5.51 -8.52 -35.34
CA THR A 331 -6.49 -9.45 -35.93
C THR A 331 -6.12 -10.89 -35.56
N PRO A 332 -7.09 -11.82 -35.41
CA PRO A 332 -6.91 -13.11 -34.74
C PRO A 332 -6.15 -14.12 -35.62
N LYS A 333 -4.88 -13.87 -35.87
CA LYS A 333 -3.94 -14.86 -36.39
C LYS A 333 -2.67 -14.85 -35.57
N ARG A 334 -2.62 -15.84 -34.66
CA ARG A 334 -1.44 -16.45 -34.03
C ARG A 334 -0.71 -15.69 -32.91
N LEU A 335 -1.43 -15.26 -31.87
CA LEU A 335 -0.93 -15.60 -30.53
C LEU A 335 -1.45 -17.00 -30.23
N SER A 336 -0.58 -17.95 -29.88
CA SER A 336 -1.04 -19.29 -29.52
C SER A 336 -1.98 -19.14 -28.31
N SER A 337 -3.20 -19.68 -28.40
CA SER A 337 -4.17 -19.69 -27.29
C SER A 337 -3.54 -20.17 -25.97
N GLN A 338 -2.55 -21.05 -26.09
CA GLN A 338 -1.70 -21.55 -25.01
C GLN A 338 -0.91 -20.46 -24.27
N LYS A 339 -0.24 -19.52 -24.96
CA LYS A 339 0.58 -18.47 -24.30
C LYS A 339 -0.28 -17.50 -23.47
N HIS A 340 -1.48 -17.19 -23.95
CA HIS A 340 -2.43 -16.36 -23.20
C HIS A 340 -2.98 -17.09 -21.98
N GLN A 341 -3.32 -18.37 -22.13
CA GLN A 341 -3.80 -19.18 -21.00
C GLN A 341 -2.71 -19.35 -19.94
N GLU A 342 -1.46 -19.53 -20.38
CA GLU A 342 -0.29 -19.60 -19.51
C GLU A 342 -0.03 -18.29 -18.78
N TRP A 343 -0.01 -17.15 -19.48
CA TRP A 343 0.11 -15.82 -18.86
C TRP A 343 -0.97 -15.59 -17.80
N ARG A 344 -2.23 -15.91 -18.11
CA ARG A 344 -3.35 -15.73 -17.16
C ARG A 344 -3.22 -16.61 -15.93
N SER A 345 -2.85 -17.88 -16.12
CA SER A 345 -2.64 -18.81 -15.01
C SER A 345 -1.55 -18.29 -14.07
N GLN A 346 -0.41 -17.88 -14.63
CA GLN A 346 0.71 -17.34 -13.88
C GLN A 346 0.32 -16.02 -13.19
N PHE A 347 -0.41 -15.13 -13.87
CA PHE A 347 -0.91 -13.87 -13.30
C PHE A 347 -1.84 -14.11 -12.11
N GLN A 348 -2.82 -15.01 -12.24
CA GLN A 348 -3.80 -15.30 -11.18
C GLN A 348 -3.16 -15.98 -9.96
N GLU A 349 -2.23 -16.91 -10.19
CA GLU A 349 -1.50 -17.59 -9.13
C GLU A 349 -0.66 -16.59 -8.35
N SER A 350 0.22 -15.87 -9.04
CA SER A 350 1.17 -14.92 -8.45
C SER A 350 0.50 -13.75 -7.73
N ILE A 351 -0.49 -13.09 -8.34
CA ILE A 351 -1.25 -12.01 -7.67
C ILE A 351 -2.05 -12.54 -6.48
N GLY A 352 -2.52 -13.80 -6.57
CA GLY A 352 -3.25 -14.47 -5.51
C GLY A 352 -2.43 -14.63 -4.23
N HIS A 353 -1.13 -14.90 -4.36
CA HIS A 353 -0.21 -14.99 -3.23
C HIS A 353 -0.09 -13.63 -2.49
N VAL A 354 0.13 -12.54 -3.21
CA VAL A 354 0.28 -11.20 -2.63
C VAL A 354 -1.02 -10.74 -1.98
N ARG A 355 -2.16 -10.93 -2.67
CA ARG A 355 -3.50 -10.62 -2.15
C ARG A 355 -3.79 -11.35 -0.84
N ASN A 356 -3.55 -12.65 -0.79
CA ASN A 356 -3.77 -13.45 0.41
C ASN A 356 -2.89 -12.98 1.58
N THR A 357 -1.61 -12.70 1.34
CA THR A 357 -0.69 -12.20 2.37
C THR A 357 -1.12 -10.83 2.89
N THR A 358 -1.47 -9.89 1.99
CA THR A 358 -1.97 -8.55 2.32
C THR A 358 -3.23 -8.63 3.21
N LEU A 359 -4.19 -9.48 2.82
CA LEU A 359 -5.41 -9.70 3.58
C LEU A 359 -5.16 -10.30 4.97
N GLN A 360 -4.22 -11.23 5.09
CA GLN A 360 -3.86 -11.81 6.39
C GLN A 360 -3.20 -10.77 7.31
N ILE A 361 -2.31 -9.92 6.78
CA ILE A 361 -1.73 -8.81 7.53
C ILE A 361 -2.83 -7.87 8.01
N LEU A 362 -3.74 -7.45 7.12
CA LEU A 362 -4.86 -6.57 7.47
C LEU A 362 -5.76 -7.16 8.56
N ARG A 363 -6.08 -8.45 8.48
CA ARG A 363 -6.87 -9.13 9.51
C ARG A 363 -6.19 -9.04 10.87
N LYS A 364 -4.91 -9.42 10.94
CA LYS A 364 -4.13 -9.40 12.19
C LYS A 364 -3.92 -8.00 12.73
N LEU A 365 -3.74 -7.02 11.84
CA LEU A 365 -3.59 -5.62 12.22
C LEU A 365 -4.90 -5.02 12.74
N ASN A 366 -6.05 -5.38 12.14
CA ASN A 366 -7.35 -4.95 12.66
C ASN A 366 -7.69 -5.63 13.99
N GLU A 367 -7.33 -6.90 14.18
CA GLU A 367 -7.42 -7.59 15.48
C GLU A 367 -6.57 -6.87 16.52
N PHE A 368 -5.30 -6.59 16.23
CA PHE A 368 -4.40 -5.86 17.12
C PHE A 368 -4.93 -4.47 17.49
N LEU A 369 -5.33 -3.66 16.51
CA LEU A 369 -5.81 -2.29 16.78
C LEU A 369 -7.17 -2.26 17.47
N GLY A 370 -8.05 -3.22 17.17
CA GLY A 370 -9.42 -3.28 17.69
C GLY A 370 -9.57 -3.98 19.03
N GLN A 371 -8.74 -5.00 19.30
CA GLN A 371 -8.85 -5.86 20.49
C GLN A 371 -7.70 -5.62 21.46
N ASP A 372 -6.45 -5.62 20.98
CA ASP A 372 -5.28 -5.54 21.87
C ASP A 372 -5.02 -4.11 22.33
N VAL A 373 -4.94 -3.16 21.38
CA VAL A 373 -4.72 -1.73 21.67
C VAL A 373 -6.04 -1.05 22.05
N CYS A 374 -7.13 -1.40 21.36
CA CYS A 374 -8.47 -0.81 21.50
C CYS A 374 -8.44 0.72 21.38
N ILE A 375 -8.50 1.25 20.16
CA ILE A 375 -8.38 2.69 19.91
C ILE A 375 -9.71 3.42 20.16
N SER A 376 -9.67 4.49 20.95
CA SER A 376 -10.81 5.38 21.23
C SER A 376 -11.22 6.20 20.00
N PRO A 377 -12.42 6.82 19.98
CA PRO A 377 -12.80 7.77 18.94
C PRO A 377 -11.81 8.94 18.76
N GLU A 378 -11.10 9.30 19.84
CA GLU A 378 -10.07 10.34 19.87
C GLU A 378 -8.69 9.86 19.39
N GLY A 379 -8.56 8.59 18.99
CA GLY A 379 -7.32 8.02 18.45
C GLY A 379 -6.32 7.54 19.50
N LEU A 380 -6.73 7.40 20.76
CA LEU A 380 -5.87 7.00 21.88
C LEU A 380 -6.08 5.53 22.27
N PRO A 381 -5.06 4.84 22.80
CA PRO A 381 -5.21 3.47 23.30
C PRO A 381 -6.06 3.42 24.58
N CYS A 382 -7.05 2.54 24.61
CA CYS A 382 -7.94 2.31 25.76
C CYS A 382 -7.59 1.06 26.57
N SER A 383 -6.86 0.11 25.96
CA SER A 383 -6.52 -1.15 26.63
C SER A 383 -5.53 -0.90 27.77
N PRO A 384 -5.75 -1.47 28.99
CA PRO A 384 -4.87 -1.30 30.14
C PRO A 384 -3.40 -1.59 29.84
N GLN A 385 -3.15 -2.56 28.97
CA GLN A 385 -1.81 -2.98 28.58
C GLN A 385 -1.10 -1.99 27.66
N TRP A 386 -1.80 -0.99 27.11
CA TRP A 386 -1.26 0.01 26.19
C TRP A 386 -1.50 1.45 26.65
N LEU A 387 -2.07 1.68 27.83
CA LEU A 387 -2.35 3.03 28.34
C LEU A 387 -1.11 3.93 28.40
N SER A 388 0.06 3.37 28.73
CA SER A 388 1.31 4.15 28.81
C SER A 388 1.75 4.74 27.47
N VAL A 389 1.20 4.28 26.34
CA VAL A 389 1.47 4.88 25.03
C VAL A 389 0.87 6.28 24.90
N ALA A 390 -0.23 6.58 25.60
CA ALA A 390 -0.84 7.90 25.60
C ALA A 390 0.06 8.96 26.29
N ASP A 391 0.93 8.52 27.20
CA ASP A 391 1.85 9.40 27.93
C ASP A 391 3.13 9.72 27.14
N GLU A 392 3.37 9.02 26.02
CA GLU A 392 4.55 9.17 25.17
C GLU A 392 4.19 9.71 23.77
N PRO A 393 4.52 10.98 23.45
CA PRO A 393 4.16 11.59 22.16
C PRO A 393 4.69 10.81 20.94
N ASN A 394 5.91 10.27 21.04
CA ASN A 394 6.52 9.48 19.97
C ASN A 394 5.77 8.16 19.75
N ALA A 395 5.28 7.54 20.83
CA ALA A 395 4.51 6.30 20.75
C ALA A 395 3.14 6.53 20.09
N THR A 396 2.47 7.64 20.43
CA THR A 396 1.21 8.05 19.78
C THR A 396 1.41 8.37 18.30
N LYS A 397 2.52 9.04 17.93
CA LYS A 397 2.88 9.26 16.51
C LYS A 397 3.11 7.95 15.77
N SER A 398 3.83 7.00 16.37
CA SER A 398 4.03 5.66 15.80
C SER A 398 2.71 4.90 15.65
N LEU A 399 1.80 4.98 16.62
CA LEU A 399 0.46 4.39 16.49
C LEU A 399 -0.32 5.01 15.32
N GLY A 400 -0.25 6.33 15.14
CA GLY A 400 -0.83 7.01 13.98
C GLY A 400 -0.26 6.51 12.65
N ARG A 401 1.06 6.28 12.58
CA ARG A 401 1.72 5.67 11.41
C ARG A 401 1.22 4.25 11.14
N VAL A 402 1.09 3.41 12.19
CA VAL A 402 0.52 2.06 12.07
C VAL A 402 -0.91 2.11 11.49
N VAL A 403 -1.74 3.05 11.95
CA VAL A 403 -3.11 3.26 11.42
C VAL A 403 -3.09 3.72 9.95
N ALA A 404 -2.17 4.60 9.58
CA ALA A 404 -1.99 5.05 8.21
C ALA A 404 -1.57 3.89 7.29
N SER A 405 -0.57 3.09 7.68
CA SER A 405 -0.13 1.91 6.91
C SER A 405 -1.23 0.87 6.78
N ARG A 406 -2.07 0.66 7.82
CA ARG A 406 -3.27 -0.18 7.74
C ARG A 406 -4.25 0.31 6.68
N ASN A 407 -4.48 1.61 6.60
CA ASN A 407 -5.37 2.19 5.59
C ASN A 407 -4.77 2.04 4.18
N ARG A 408 -3.46 2.24 4.03
CA ARG A 408 -2.75 2.08 2.76
C ARG A 408 -2.78 0.64 2.26
N LEU A 409 -2.48 -0.33 3.12
CA LEU A 409 -2.57 -1.76 2.79
C LEU A 409 -3.99 -2.18 2.40
N ARG A 410 -5.02 -1.55 3.00
CA ARG A 410 -6.42 -1.79 2.62
C ARG A 410 -6.72 -1.29 1.22
N GLU A 411 -6.24 -0.10 0.85
CA GLU A 411 -6.36 0.41 -0.52
C GLU A 411 -5.67 -0.52 -1.52
N ILE A 412 -4.42 -0.91 -1.25
CA ILE A 412 -3.67 -1.85 -2.08
C ILE A 412 -4.41 -3.18 -2.22
N SER A 413 -4.98 -3.70 -1.14
CA SER A 413 -5.79 -4.94 -1.19
C SER A 413 -6.97 -4.82 -2.14
N TYR A 414 -7.69 -3.69 -2.14
CA TYR A 414 -8.82 -3.49 -3.06
C TYR A 414 -8.37 -3.42 -4.52
N GLU A 415 -7.23 -2.79 -4.80
CA GLU A 415 -6.69 -2.74 -6.15
C GLU A 415 -6.19 -4.11 -6.62
N LEU A 416 -5.55 -4.90 -5.75
CA LEU A 416 -5.17 -6.28 -6.05
C LEU A 416 -6.39 -7.19 -6.31
N ASP A 417 -7.47 -7.01 -5.54
CA ASP A 417 -8.75 -7.70 -5.78
C ASP A 417 -9.30 -7.33 -7.16
N TYR A 418 -9.32 -6.04 -7.49
CA TYR A 418 -9.78 -5.52 -8.77
C TYR A 418 -8.97 -6.09 -9.96
N LEU A 419 -7.64 -6.06 -9.87
CA LEU A 419 -6.75 -6.61 -10.91
C LEU A 419 -6.98 -8.12 -11.11
N ALA A 420 -7.13 -8.87 -10.03
CA ALA A 420 -7.40 -10.29 -10.10
C ALA A 420 -8.77 -10.58 -10.75
N ASP A 421 -9.81 -9.80 -10.43
CA ASP A 421 -11.14 -9.91 -11.03
C ASP A 421 -11.15 -9.52 -12.51
N GLU A 422 -10.42 -8.48 -12.89
CA GLU A 422 -10.32 -8.02 -14.28
C GLU A 422 -9.63 -9.08 -15.15
N ALA A 423 -8.51 -9.64 -14.69
CA ALA A 423 -7.82 -10.71 -15.40
C ALA A 423 -8.65 -12.01 -15.51
N ARG A 424 -9.60 -12.27 -14.58
CA ARG A 424 -10.58 -13.37 -14.68
C ARG A 424 -11.70 -13.06 -15.68
N ARG A 425 -12.15 -11.81 -15.80
CA ARG A 425 -13.25 -11.46 -16.72
C ARG A 425 -12.87 -11.69 -18.19
N GLU A 426 -11.59 -11.52 -18.52
CA GLU A 426 -11.02 -11.88 -19.83
C GLU A 426 -11.15 -13.39 -20.18
N GLU A 427 -11.17 -14.29 -19.18
CA GLU A 427 -11.34 -15.74 -19.36
C GLU A 427 -12.71 -16.07 -19.98
N ARG A 428 -13.78 -15.45 -19.44
CA ARG A 428 -15.16 -15.71 -19.85
C ARG A 428 -15.46 -15.19 -21.25
N GLN A 429 -14.79 -14.12 -21.70
CA GLN A 429 -14.97 -13.60 -23.05
C GLN A 429 -14.32 -14.48 -24.12
N VAL A 430 -13.16 -15.08 -23.82
CA VAL A 430 -12.44 -15.95 -24.75
C VAL A 430 -13.13 -17.31 -24.88
N ASP A 431 -13.60 -17.91 -23.78
CA ASP A 431 -14.31 -19.19 -23.83
C ASP A 431 -15.63 -19.09 -24.62
N VAL A 432 -16.36 -17.98 -24.50
CA VAL A 432 -17.57 -17.73 -25.30
C VAL A 432 -17.25 -17.65 -26.80
N LEU A 433 -16.14 -17.02 -27.18
CA LEU A 433 -15.70 -16.91 -28.59
C LEU A 433 -15.22 -18.25 -29.17
N VAL A 434 -14.57 -19.10 -28.37
CA VAL A 434 -14.08 -20.43 -28.80
C VAL A 434 -15.24 -21.42 -28.96
N VAL A 435 -16.24 -21.37 -28.08
CA VAL A 435 -17.47 -22.19 -28.18
C VAL A 435 -18.27 -21.81 -29.44
N ASP A 436 -18.36 -20.52 -29.77
CA ASP A 436 -18.99 -20.03 -30.99
C ASP A 436 -18.26 -20.46 -32.28
N ALA A 437 -16.92 -20.56 -32.24
CA ALA A 437 -16.11 -21.03 -33.38
C ALA A 437 -16.24 -22.54 -33.61
N SER A 438 -16.30 -23.35 -32.53
CA SER A 438 -16.48 -24.80 -32.61
C SER A 438 -17.89 -25.18 -33.10
N CYS A 439 -18.90 -24.40 -32.73
CA CYS A 439 -20.28 -24.57 -33.18
C CYS A 439 -20.45 -24.28 -34.69
N LYS A 440 -19.66 -23.37 -35.27
CA LYS A 440 -19.71 -23.00 -36.71
C LYS A 440 -19.11 -24.04 -37.67
N THR A 441 -18.44 -25.09 -37.19
CA THR A 441 -17.91 -26.18 -38.03
C THR A 441 -18.84 -27.39 -38.20
N ARG A 442 -20.05 -27.38 -37.61
CA ARG A 442 -21.06 -28.43 -37.84
C ARG A 442 -22.41 -27.83 -38.24
N SER A 443 -22.88 -28.28 -39.41
CA SER A 443 -24.24 -28.15 -39.96
C SER A 443 -24.54 -26.91 -40.82
N SER A 444 -24.56 -27.16 -42.13
CA SER A 444 -25.43 -26.51 -43.10
C SER A 444 -26.79 -27.23 -43.10
N GLY A 445 -27.88 -26.53 -42.75
CA GLY A 445 -29.25 -27.05 -42.95
C GLY A 445 -30.36 -26.36 -42.14
N GLN A 446 -31.05 -25.41 -42.80
CA GLN A 446 -32.50 -25.11 -42.70
C GLN A 446 -33.14 -24.29 -41.53
N THR A 447 -33.64 -23.10 -41.93
CA THR A 447 -34.99 -22.48 -41.73
C THR A 447 -35.34 -21.60 -40.48
N LEU A 448 -35.41 -20.27 -40.73
CA LEU A 448 -36.25 -19.12 -40.21
C LEU A 448 -36.83 -19.17 -38.76
N SER A 449 -36.55 -18.22 -37.83
CA SER A 449 -37.03 -16.80 -37.71
C SER A 449 -36.44 -16.10 -36.45
N PRO A 450 -36.83 -14.84 -36.09
CA PRO A 450 -36.09 -13.58 -36.24
C PRO A 450 -35.08 -13.20 -35.12
N LEU A 451 -33.95 -12.65 -35.58
CA LEU A 451 -32.97 -11.71 -34.98
C LEU A 451 -33.02 -11.44 -33.46
N SER A 452 -32.00 -11.97 -32.74
CA SER A 452 -31.50 -11.42 -31.47
C SER A 452 -30.22 -10.59 -31.72
N PRO A 453 -30.00 -9.48 -30.99
CA PRO A 453 -28.91 -8.54 -31.27
C PRO A 453 -27.54 -9.08 -30.83
N PRO A 454 -26.42 -8.63 -31.45
CA PRO A 454 -25.10 -9.18 -31.20
C PRO A 454 -24.52 -8.72 -29.86
N ILE A 455 -23.77 -9.62 -29.20
CA ILE A 455 -23.08 -9.39 -27.91
C ILE A 455 -21.88 -8.47 -28.13
N MET A 456 -21.86 -7.32 -27.45
CA MET A 456 -20.82 -6.28 -27.53
C MET A 456 -19.68 -6.50 -26.50
N PRO A 457 -18.43 -6.06 -26.79
CA PRO A 457 -17.28 -6.19 -25.89
C PRO A 457 -17.43 -5.40 -24.58
N SER A 458 -16.78 -5.86 -23.51
CA SER A 458 -16.87 -5.27 -22.15
C SER A 458 -16.36 -3.83 -22.12
N ALA A 459 -17.28 -2.94 -21.80
CA ALA A 459 -17.14 -1.51 -21.57
C ALA A 459 -16.09 -1.19 -20.47
N THR A 460 -15.10 -0.35 -20.78
CA THR A 460 -14.30 0.36 -19.77
C THR A 460 -15.21 1.16 -18.81
N ARG A 461 -14.74 1.58 -17.62
CA ARG A 461 -15.50 2.51 -16.76
C ARG A 461 -15.97 3.78 -17.50
N GLN A 462 -15.27 4.16 -18.56
CA GLN A 462 -15.63 5.24 -19.47
C GLN A 462 -16.84 4.88 -20.34
N ASP A 463 -16.91 3.64 -20.84
CA ASP A 463 -18.02 3.11 -21.63
C ASP A 463 -19.30 2.83 -20.79
N GLN A 464 -19.16 2.82 -19.46
CA GLN A 464 -20.25 2.67 -18.47
C GLN A 464 -20.91 4.00 -18.09
N ILE A 465 -20.23 5.12 -18.39
CA ILE A 465 -20.74 6.47 -18.15
C ILE A 465 -21.24 7.02 -19.47
N LEU A 466 -22.40 7.66 -19.42
CA LEU A 466 -22.90 8.48 -20.52
C LEU A 466 -22.98 9.93 -20.04
N LEU A 467 -22.55 10.85 -20.90
CA LEU A 467 -22.77 12.28 -20.72
C LEU A 467 -24.02 12.68 -21.51
N VAL A 468 -25.08 13.04 -20.79
CA VAL A 468 -26.34 13.50 -21.40
C VAL A 468 -26.43 15.02 -21.23
N PRO A 469 -26.66 15.82 -22.29
CA PRO A 469 -26.77 17.27 -22.14
C PRO A 469 -27.89 17.66 -21.17
N TRP A 470 -27.62 18.64 -20.31
CA TRP A 470 -28.64 19.22 -19.45
C TRP A 470 -29.61 20.06 -20.28
N ASP A 471 -30.91 19.84 -20.08
CA ASP A 471 -31.97 20.59 -20.73
C ASP A 471 -32.42 21.76 -19.83
N PRO A 472 -32.15 23.02 -20.22
CA PRO A 472 -32.54 24.18 -19.43
C PRO A 472 -34.05 24.49 -19.51
N SER A 473 -34.77 23.87 -20.45
CA SER A 473 -36.21 24.05 -20.67
C SER A 473 -37.07 23.02 -19.96
N SER A 474 -36.50 21.86 -19.58
CA SER A 474 -37.19 20.85 -18.78
C SER A 474 -37.18 21.22 -17.30
N THR A 475 -38.37 21.33 -16.72
CA THR A 475 -38.55 21.56 -15.28
C THR A 475 -37.94 20.42 -14.46
N GLU A 476 -38.01 19.16 -14.91
CA GLU A 476 -37.41 18.04 -14.19
C GLU A 476 -35.87 18.14 -14.15
N HIS A 477 -35.23 18.50 -15.26
CA HIS A 477 -33.78 18.71 -15.32
C HIS A 477 -33.34 19.87 -14.43
N VAL A 478 -34.08 20.98 -14.45
CA VAL A 478 -33.79 22.17 -13.63
C VAL A 478 -33.93 21.85 -12.14
N ASN A 479 -34.98 21.12 -11.75
CA ASN A 479 -35.18 20.74 -10.36
C ASN A 479 -34.09 19.76 -9.89
N ARG A 480 -33.75 18.75 -10.70
CA ARG A 480 -32.72 17.77 -10.34
C ARG A 480 -31.35 18.43 -10.16
N ILE A 481 -30.98 19.39 -11.02
CA ILE A 481 -29.65 20.00 -10.91
C ILE A 481 -29.60 20.91 -9.69
N TYR A 482 -30.69 21.60 -9.39
CA TYR A 482 -30.84 22.38 -8.16
C TYR A 482 -30.65 21.50 -6.93
N GLU A 483 -31.31 20.34 -6.85
CA GLU A 483 -31.14 19.38 -5.75
C GLU A 483 -29.69 18.91 -5.61
N GLN A 484 -29.03 18.53 -6.71
CA GLN A 484 -27.63 18.12 -6.66
C GLN A 484 -26.69 19.28 -6.27
N ARG A 485 -27.00 20.53 -6.62
CA ARG A 485 -26.24 21.70 -6.16
C ARG A 485 -26.45 21.97 -4.66
N VAL A 486 -27.66 21.79 -4.15
CA VAL A 486 -27.94 21.82 -2.70
C VAL A 486 -27.10 20.77 -1.99
N GLN A 487 -27.05 19.53 -2.50
CA GLN A 487 -26.21 18.47 -1.94
C GLN A 487 -24.71 18.78 -2.04
N CYS A 488 -24.27 19.41 -3.13
CA CYS A 488 -22.89 19.83 -3.36
C CYS A 488 -22.46 20.90 -2.34
N GLY A 489 -23.39 21.76 -1.92
CA GLY A 489 -23.14 22.85 -0.97
C GLY A 489 -22.70 24.16 -1.63
N TRP A 490 -22.77 24.27 -2.96
CA TRP A 490 -22.25 25.43 -3.71
C TRP A 490 -23.15 25.85 -4.87
N ASP A 491 -23.28 27.16 -5.08
CA ASP A 491 -23.88 27.79 -6.28
C ASP A 491 -25.32 27.33 -6.63
N LYS A 492 -26.11 26.80 -5.68
CA LYS A 492 -27.53 26.42 -5.90
C LYS A 492 -28.38 27.58 -6.45
N GLN A 493 -28.10 28.78 -5.98
CA GLN A 493 -28.73 30.04 -6.38
C GLN A 493 -28.45 30.45 -7.83
N ARG A 494 -27.39 29.88 -8.46
CA ARG A 494 -26.98 30.23 -9.82
C ARG A 494 -27.65 29.38 -10.90
N VAL A 495 -28.31 28.28 -10.51
CA VAL A 495 -28.97 27.34 -11.44
C VAL A 495 -29.95 28.03 -12.38
N ASP A 496 -30.70 29.01 -11.88
CA ASP A 496 -31.64 29.76 -12.72
C ASP A 496 -30.93 30.55 -13.83
N GLY A 497 -29.81 31.21 -13.48
CA GLY A 497 -28.96 31.93 -14.43
C GLY A 497 -28.23 31.01 -15.42
N TRP A 498 -28.02 29.74 -15.08
CA TRP A 498 -27.40 28.77 -15.98
C TRP A 498 -28.30 28.39 -17.16
N LYS A 499 -29.62 28.57 -17.06
CA LYS A 499 -30.56 28.24 -18.15
C LYS A 499 -30.21 29.00 -19.43
N ALA A 500 -30.11 30.33 -19.33
CA ALA A 500 -29.78 31.19 -20.46
C ALA A 500 -28.37 30.92 -21.01
N LYS A 501 -27.42 30.54 -20.15
CA LYS A 501 -26.03 30.25 -20.53
C LYS A 501 -25.87 28.91 -21.23
N GLN A 502 -26.65 27.91 -20.82
CA GLN A 502 -26.76 26.64 -21.53
C GLN A 502 -27.34 26.86 -22.92
N SER A 503 -28.42 27.65 -23.04
CA SER A 503 -29.05 27.96 -24.32
C SER A 503 -28.16 28.75 -25.28
N SER A 504 -27.35 29.69 -24.76
CA SER A 504 -26.38 30.46 -25.57
C SER A 504 -25.08 29.71 -25.86
N GLY A 505 -24.84 28.57 -25.21
CA GLY A 505 -23.62 27.77 -25.37
C GLY A 505 -22.40 28.32 -24.62
N GLU A 506 -22.56 29.39 -23.83
CA GLU A 506 -21.53 29.90 -22.92
C GLU A 506 -21.19 28.88 -21.83
N LYS A 507 -22.23 28.19 -21.34
CA LYS A 507 -22.14 27.06 -20.42
C LYS A 507 -22.57 25.79 -21.13
N CYS A 508 -21.90 24.67 -20.84
CA CYS A 508 -22.27 23.38 -21.42
C CYS A 508 -22.25 22.29 -20.37
N ILE A 509 -23.36 22.14 -19.66
CA ILE A 509 -23.57 21.15 -18.60
C ILE A 509 -23.99 19.82 -19.20
N PHE A 510 -23.40 18.75 -18.68
CA PHE A 510 -23.77 17.37 -18.91
C PHE A 510 -24.13 16.69 -17.59
N TRP A 511 -25.18 15.90 -17.62
CA TRP A 511 -25.44 14.86 -16.64
C TRP A 511 -24.41 13.74 -16.78
N ILE A 512 -23.90 13.29 -15.65
CA ILE A 512 -23.12 12.06 -15.54
C ILE A 512 -24.10 10.97 -15.15
N THR A 513 -24.35 10.03 -16.05
CA THR A 513 -25.30 8.95 -15.81
C THR A 513 -24.64 7.58 -15.96
N LEU A 514 -25.12 6.63 -15.16
CA LEU A 514 -24.78 5.22 -15.25
C LEU A 514 -25.95 4.47 -15.89
N ARG A 515 -25.66 3.47 -16.73
CA ARG A 515 -26.70 2.67 -17.38
C ARG A 515 -27.24 1.60 -16.42
N PRO A 516 -28.53 1.52 -16.09
CA PRO A 516 -29.06 0.49 -15.20
C PRO A 516 -29.08 -0.91 -15.83
N GLU A 517 -29.07 -0.99 -17.16
CA GLU A 517 -29.05 -2.26 -17.90
C GLU A 517 -27.67 -2.94 -17.84
N ASP A 518 -26.62 -2.19 -17.50
CA ASP A 518 -25.29 -2.74 -17.30
C ASP A 518 -25.17 -3.31 -15.87
N PRO A 519 -24.91 -4.62 -15.72
CA PRO A 519 -24.78 -5.26 -14.41
C PRO A 519 -23.68 -4.64 -13.53
N GLN A 520 -22.66 -4.00 -14.11
CA GLN A 520 -21.52 -3.42 -13.38
C GLN A 520 -21.87 -2.10 -12.69
N THR A 521 -22.84 -1.36 -13.23
CA THR A 521 -23.30 -0.05 -12.73
C THR A 521 -24.53 -0.16 -11.85
N ARG A 522 -25.28 -1.27 -11.92
CA ARG A 522 -26.48 -1.52 -11.11
C ARG A 522 -26.22 -1.35 -9.61
N GLY A 523 -25.17 -1.97 -9.07
CA GLY A 523 -24.83 -1.83 -7.64
C GLY A 523 -24.43 -0.40 -7.26
N SER A 524 -23.85 0.38 -8.18
CA SER A 524 -23.56 1.80 -7.94
C SER A 524 -24.84 2.65 -7.95
N LEU A 525 -25.78 2.34 -8.83
CA LEU A 525 -27.09 3.01 -8.84
C LEU A 525 -27.90 2.70 -7.59
N GLU A 526 -27.89 1.45 -7.11
CA GLU A 526 -28.54 1.06 -5.86
C GLU A 526 -27.96 1.86 -4.67
N LEU A 527 -26.62 1.94 -4.54
CA LEU A 527 -25.97 2.78 -3.51
C LEU A 527 -26.37 4.25 -3.59
N HIS A 528 -26.50 4.80 -4.81
CA HIS A 528 -26.94 6.17 -5.01
C HIS A 528 -28.39 6.37 -4.58
N PHE A 529 -29.29 5.47 -5.00
CA PHE A 529 -30.71 5.53 -4.70
C PHE A 529 -31.02 5.32 -3.22
N ASP A 530 -30.23 4.52 -2.51
CA ASP A 530 -30.37 4.33 -1.08
C ASP A 530 -29.99 5.60 -0.30
N ALA A 531 -28.94 6.29 -0.76
CA ALA A 531 -28.52 7.57 -0.17
C ALA A 531 -29.43 8.74 -0.57
N PHE A 532 -29.99 8.72 -1.79
CA PHE A 532 -30.82 9.79 -2.35
C PHE A 532 -32.11 9.22 -2.95
N PRO A 533 -33.11 8.84 -2.13
CA PRO A 533 -34.34 8.21 -2.61
C PRO A 533 -35.15 9.07 -3.59
N ALA A 534 -35.06 10.40 -3.49
CA ALA A 534 -35.71 11.33 -4.40
C ALA A 534 -35.16 11.27 -5.84
N GLU A 535 -33.92 10.76 -6.02
CA GLU A 535 -33.28 10.62 -7.32
C GLU A 535 -33.55 9.27 -8.00
N LYS A 536 -34.38 8.39 -7.39
CA LYS A 536 -34.82 7.12 -7.97
C LYS A 536 -35.63 7.28 -9.25
N GLU A 537 -36.33 8.40 -9.42
CA GLU A 537 -37.08 8.66 -10.66
C GLU A 537 -36.10 9.07 -11.78
N PRO A 538 -36.12 8.39 -12.94
CA PRO A 538 -35.26 8.73 -14.06
C PRO A 538 -35.66 10.04 -14.71
N LEU A 539 -34.67 10.76 -15.25
CA LEU A 539 -34.91 11.84 -16.19
C LEU A 539 -35.06 11.28 -17.61
N VAL A 540 -35.66 12.06 -18.51
CA VAL A 540 -35.75 11.76 -19.94
C VAL A 540 -34.84 12.73 -20.69
N ASP A 541 -34.12 12.24 -21.70
CA ASP A 541 -33.31 13.12 -22.54
C ASP A 541 -34.22 13.97 -23.46
N THR A 542 -34.41 15.23 -23.06
CA THR A 542 -35.23 16.22 -23.77
C THR A 542 -34.42 17.37 -24.38
N ALA A 543 -33.10 17.42 -24.13
CA ALA A 543 -32.28 18.55 -24.59
C ALA A 543 -32.20 18.60 -26.11
N ASP A 544 -32.77 19.65 -26.71
CA ASP A 544 -32.85 19.90 -28.15
C ASP A 544 -31.64 20.65 -28.73
N SER A 545 -30.69 20.99 -27.88
CA SER A 545 -29.48 21.72 -28.26
C SER A 545 -28.27 21.29 -27.43
N LEU A 546 -27.09 21.45 -28.01
CA LEU A 546 -25.80 21.28 -27.37
C LEU A 546 -24.87 22.39 -27.84
N ARG A 547 -24.34 23.20 -26.92
CA ARG A 547 -23.49 24.38 -27.24
C ARG A 547 -24.16 25.33 -28.24
N ALA A 548 -25.42 25.67 -27.99
CA ALA A 548 -26.28 26.47 -28.89
C ALA A 548 -26.46 25.91 -30.32
N LYS A 549 -26.02 24.67 -30.58
CA LYS A 549 -26.30 23.99 -31.85
C LYS A 549 -27.50 23.05 -31.68
N PRO A 550 -28.46 23.06 -32.60
CA PRO A 550 -29.58 22.12 -32.56
C PRO A 550 -29.09 20.68 -32.55
N ARG A 551 -29.75 19.82 -31.78
CA ARG A 551 -29.57 18.37 -31.78
C ARG A 551 -30.92 17.69 -31.64
N THR A 552 -30.99 16.42 -32.03
CA THR A 552 -32.18 15.61 -31.77
C THR A 552 -32.04 14.96 -30.38
N PRO A 553 -32.97 15.20 -29.44
CA PRO A 553 -32.97 14.50 -28.15
C PRO A 553 -33.14 13.00 -28.34
N SER A 554 -32.51 12.17 -27.50
CA SER A 554 -32.67 10.71 -27.63
C SER A 554 -34.02 10.22 -27.08
N HIS A 555 -34.69 11.01 -26.23
CA HIS A 555 -35.90 10.64 -25.49
C HIS A 555 -35.74 9.36 -24.63
N THR A 556 -34.50 8.96 -24.32
CA THR A 556 -34.21 7.81 -23.47
C THR A 556 -34.23 8.21 -22.01
N LYS A 557 -34.70 7.30 -21.14
CA LYS A 557 -34.61 7.47 -19.69
C LYS A 557 -33.18 7.26 -19.20
N PHE A 558 -32.75 8.06 -18.23
CA PHE A 558 -31.43 7.96 -17.62
C PHE A 558 -31.45 8.39 -16.13
N TYR A 559 -30.45 7.94 -15.38
CA TYR A 559 -30.34 8.19 -13.95
C TYR A 559 -29.09 9.04 -13.67
N PRO A 560 -29.24 10.36 -13.45
CA PRO A 560 -28.10 11.23 -13.20
C PRO A 560 -27.54 10.96 -11.80
N VAL A 561 -26.24 10.66 -11.73
CA VAL A 561 -25.50 10.49 -10.46
C VAL A 561 -24.51 11.62 -10.19
N GLY A 562 -24.51 12.62 -11.05
CA GLY A 562 -23.64 13.78 -10.99
C GLY A 562 -23.81 14.67 -12.21
N HIS A 563 -23.02 15.73 -12.29
CA HIS A 563 -22.97 16.64 -13.44
C HIS A 563 -21.57 17.24 -13.58
N ILE A 564 -21.22 17.63 -14.80
CA ILE A 564 -19.96 18.29 -15.14
C ILE A 564 -20.23 19.27 -16.28
N SER A 565 -19.50 20.37 -16.35
CA SER A 565 -19.65 21.33 -17.44
C SER A 565 -18.32 21.68 -18.09
N LEU A 566 -18.36 21.92 -19.40
CA LEU A 566 -17.21 22.30 -20.23
C LEU A 566 -17.51 23.62 -20.93
N ASP A 567 -17.14 24.70 -20.25
CA ASP A 567 -17.58 26.07 -20.53
C ASP A 567 -16.54 26.81 -21.36
N HIS A 568 -16.99 27.74 -22.20
CA HIS A 568 -16.08 28.55 -23.02
C HIS A 568 -15.49 29.72 -22.23
N THR A 569 -16.16 30.15 -21.16
CA THR A 569 -15.78 31.30 -20.34
C THR A 569 -15.80 30.93 -18.86
N ASN A 570 -15.03 31.66 -18.05
CA ASN A 570 -15.11 31.57 -16.60
C ASN A 570 -15.95 32.73 -16.06
N GLU A 571 -17.10 32.42 -15.46
CA GLU A 571 -18.01 33.44 -14.92
C GLU A 571 -17.48 34.15 -13.67
N LYS A 572 -16.55 33.52 -12.93
CA LYS A 572 -15.93 34.10 -11.74
C LYS A 572 -14.48 34.45 -12.08
N MET A 573 -14.26 35.60 -12.71
CA MET A 573 -12.94 36.24 -12.71
C MET A 573 -13.00 37.36 -11.67
N GLY A 574 -12.11 37.33 -10.68
CA GLY A 574 -11.85 38.50 -9.85
C GLY A 574 -10.94 39.48 -10.60
N ASP A 575 -10.50 40.53 -9.91
CA ASP A 575 -9.58 41.54 -10.44
C ASP A 575 -8.13 41.02 -10.49
N PHE A 576 -7.91 39.87 -11.12
CA PHE A 576 -6.59 39.23 -11.26
C PHE A 576 -6.40 38.66 -12.68
N VAL A 577 -5.14 38.61 -13.11
CA VAL A 577 -4.76 38.10 -14.43
C VAL A 577 -4.32 36.64 -14.29
N LEU A 578 -4.98 35.76 -15.03
CA LEU A 578 -4.59 34.35 -15.10
C LEU A 578 -3.63 34.10 -16.26
N ASP A 579 -2.60 33.29 -16.02
CA ASP A 579 -1.68 32.80 -17.04
C ASP A 579 -2.39 31.77 -17.94
N LEU A 580 -3.21 32.26 -18.86
CA LEU A 580 -3.98 31.48 -19.82
C LEU A 580 -3.86 32.07 -21.24
N PRO A 581 -3.81 31.22 -22.28
CA PRO A 581 -3.85 31.69 -23.67
C PRO A 581 -5.15 32.45 -24.00
N GLU A 582 -5.10 33.37 -24.97
CA GLU A 582 -6.28 34.13 -25.42
C GLU A 582 -7.34 33.25 -26.12
N LYS A 583 -6.93 32.10 -26.69
CA LYS A 583 -7.80 31.21 -27.49
C LYS A 583 -7.51 29.75 -27.18
N GLY A 584 -8.51 28.90 -27.41
CA GLY A 584 -8.40 27.45 -27.23
C GLY A 584 -8.41 27.02 -25.76
N VAL A 585 -8.90 27.89 -24.87
CA VAL A 585 -9.08 27.60 -23.44
C VAL A 585 -10.52 27.21 -23.17
N TYR A 586 -10.72 26.08 -22.49
CA TYR A 586 -12.03 25.67 -21.98
C TYR A 586 -11.97 25.42 -20.49
N TRP A 587 -13.08 25.68 -19.82
CA TRP A 587 -13.18 25.59 -18.37
C TRP A 587 -14.00 24.40 -17.95
N ILE A 588 -13.44 23.53 -17.11
CA ILE A 588 -14.23 22.48 -16.48
C ILE A 588 -14.81 23.05 -15.18
N LYS A 589 -16.13 23.20 -15.14
CA LYS A 589 -16.86 23.83 -14.03
C LYS A 589 -18.00 22.94 -13.54
N SER A 590 -18.63 23.36 -12.45
CA SER A 590 -19.84 22.73 -11.90
C SER A 590 -19.71 21.22 -11.73
N PHE A 591 -18.51 20.72 -11.46
CA PHE A 591 -18.29 19.27 -11.37
C PHE A 591 -18.78 18.74 -10.02
N TYR A 592 -19.67 17.76 -10.08
CA TYR A 592 -20.26 17.10 -8.93
C TYR A 592 -20.47 15.61 -9.22
N ILE A 593 -20.10 14.78 -8.25
CA ILE A 593 -20.46 13.36 -8.19
C ILE A 593 -21.18 13.14 -6.87
N SER A 594 -22.26 12.35 -6.92
CA SER A 594 -23.02 11.90 -5.75
C SER A 594 -22.08 11.43 -4.64
N LYS A 595 -22.31 11.91 -3.41
CA LYS A 595 -21.46 11.60 -2.25
C LYS A 595 -21.34 10.09 -2.00
N ALA A 596 -22.40 9.33 -2.27
CA ALA A 596 -22.44 7.87 -2.12
C ALA A 596 -21.50 7.14 -3.08
N LEU A 597 -21.13 7.76 -4.20
CA LEU A 597 -20.32 7.15 -5.26
C LEU A 597 -18.90 7.71 -5.35
N ARG A 598 -18.50 8.54 -4.38
CA ARG A 598 -17.11 9.01 -4.28
C ARG A 598 -16.16 7.83 -4.06
N SER A 599 -14.94 7.96 -4.57
CA SER A 599 -13.92 6.90 -4.55
C SER A 599 -14.29 5.61 -5.32
N LYS A 600 -15.36 5.61 -6.12
CA LYS A 600 -15.71 4.51 -7.04
C LYS A 600 -15.24 4.77 -8.48
N GLY A 601 -14.26 5.64 -8.72
CA GLY A 601 -13.73 5.89 -10.07
C GLY A 601 -14.64 6.65 -11.06
N ILE A 602 -15.90 6.96 -10.71
CA ILE A 602 -16.85 7.65 -11.60
C ILE A 602 -16.34 9.06 -11.96
N GLY A 603 -15.82 9.80 -10.98
CA GLY A 603 -15.32 11.15 -11.24
C GLY A 603 -14.10 11.17 -12.16
N ARG A 604 -13.23 10.15 -12.06
CA ARG A 604 -12.09 9.99 -12.98
C ARG A 604 -12.59 9.76 -14.41
N ALA A 605 -13.48 8.80 -14.61
CA ALA A 605 -14.02 8.48 -15.93
C ALA A 605 -14.83 9.64 -16.55
N ALA A 606 -15.57 10.41 -15.75
CA ALA A 606 -16.26 11.62 -16.22
C ALA A 606 -15.28 12.71 -16.69
N MET A 607 -14.17 12.91 -15.97
CA MET A 607 -13.11 13.82 -16.41
C MET A 607 -12.44 13.32 -17.70
N ASP A 608 -12.15 12.03 -17.81
CA ASP A 608 -11.53 11.45 -19.02
C ASP A 608 -12.41 11.70 -20.26
N LEU A 609 -13.74 11.57 -20.13
CA LEU A 609 -14.70 11.88 -21.21
C LEU A 609 -14.71 13.36 -21.57
N VAL A 610 -14.75 14.25 -20.58
CA VAL A 610 -14.80 15.70 -20.83
C VAL A 610 -13.48 16.23 -21.39
N GLU A 611 -12.35 15.70 -20.92
CA GLU A 611 -11.03 16.03 -21.45
C GLU A 611 -10.90 15.57 -22.91
N SER A 612 -11.33 14.35 -23.24
CA SER A 612 -11.39 13.89 -24.65
C SER A 612 -12.29 14.78 -25.49
N MET A 613 -13.51 15.08 -25.02
CA MET A 613 -14.46 15.94 -25.73
C MET A 613 -13.89 17.34 -26.01
N ALA A 614 -13.06 17.87 -25.10
CA ALA A 614 -12.42 19.17 -25.29
C ALA A 614 -11.38 19.15 -26.42
N ILE A 615 -10.62 18.06 -26.55
CA ILE A 615 -9.58 17.90 -27.58
C ILE A 615 -10.21 17.71 -28.96
N ASP A 616 -11.30 16.96 -29.04
CA ASP A 616 -11.93 16.59 -30.29
C ASP A 616 -12.64 17.77 -30.99
N GLU A 617 -12.87 17.63 -32.30
CA GLU A 617 -13.74 18.56 -33.03
C GLU A 617 -15.15 18.54 -32.43
N PRO A 618 -15.80 19.71 -32.22
CA PRO A 618 -15.47 21.02 -32.79
C PRO A 618 -14.67 21.95 -31.86
N LEU A 619 -14.23 21.48 -30.69
CA LEU A 619 -13.67 22.35 -29.64
C LEU A 619 -12.17 22.58 -29.81
N CYS A 620 -11.42 21.54 -30.19
CA CYS A 620 -9.98 21.61 -30.46
C CYS A 620 -9.22 22.39 -29.38
N ALA A 621 -9.60 22.18 -28.11
CA ALA A 621 -9.03 22.86 -26.97
C ALA A 621 -7.54 22.54 -26.85
N LYS A 622 -6.75 23.56 -26.53
CA LYS A 622 -5.31 23.42 -26.27
C LYS A 622 -5.00 23.45 -24.78
N THR A 623 -5.84 24.15 -24.02
CA THR A 623 -5.66 24.32 -22.59
C THR A 623 -7.00 24.12 -21.88
N LEU A 624 -6.97 23.35 -20.80
CA LEU A 624 -8.08 23.25 -19.85
C LEU A 624 -7.75 24.02 -18.59
N ALA A 625 -8.75 24.71 -18.05
CA ALA A 625 -8.65 25.47 -16.82
C ALA A 625 -9.76 25.07 -15.84
N ILE A 626 -9.44 25.09 -14.55
CA ILE A 626 -10.38 24.79 -13.47
C ILE A 626 -10.10 25.68 -12.27
N ASP A 627 -11.11 25.85 -11.43
CA ASP A 627 -10.99 26.41 -10.09
C ASP A 627 -11.47 25.39 -9.05
N THR A 628 -10.82 25.35 -7.90
CA THR A 628 -11.28 24.54 -6.78
C THR A 628 -10.82 25.11 -5.44
N ALA A 629 -11.33 24.59 -4.32
CA ALA A 629 -10.92 25.01 -2.99
C ALA A 629 -9.42 24.70 -2.76
N GLN A 630 -8.70 25.67 -2.19
CA GLN A 630 -7.31 25.53 -1.81
C GLN A 630 -7.15 24.40 -0.79
N LYS A 631 -6.11 23.58 -0.93
CA LYS A 631 -5.92 22.33 -0.18
C LYS A 631 -5.99 22.49 1.36
N ASP A 632 -5.36 23.51 1.93
CA ASP A 632 -5.26 23.70 3.38
C ASP A 632 -6.57 24.25 3.93
N THR A 633 -7.21 25.18 3.21
CA THR A 633 -8.53 25.69 3.53
C THR A 633 -9.59 24.59 3.43
N GLN A 634 -9.53 23.71 2.42
CA GLN A 634 -10.41 22.55 2.33
C GLN A 634 -10.18 21.56 3.48
N LYS A 635 -8.93 21.21 3.81
CA LYS A 635 -8.60 20.33 4.94
C LYS A 635 -9.10 20.92 6.27
N ARG A 636 -8.96 22.23 6.47
CA ARG A 636 -9.42 22.94 7.66
C ARG A 636 -10.94 22.81 7.85
N ILE A 637 -11.72 23.13 6.82
CA ILE A 637 -13.20 23.08 6.87
C ILE A 637 -13.69 21.66 7.19
N TYR A 638 -13.06 20.65 6.60
CA TYR A 638 -13.46 19.26 6.87
C TYR A 638 -13.04 18.79 8.27
N ARG A 639 -11.85 19.20 8.75
CA ARG A 639 -11.40 18.93 10.11
C ARG A 639 -12.34 19.55 11.16
N GLU A 640 -12.79 20.77 10.94
CA GLU A 640 -13.79 21.44 11.80
C GLU A 640 -15.13 20.69 11.82
N LYS A 641 -15.48 20.02 10.71
CA LYS A 641 -16.65 19.14 10.60
C LYS A 641 -16.38 17.71 11.12
N GLY A 642 -15.24 17.46 11.76
CA GLY A 642 -14.88 16.16 12.35
C GLY A 642 -14.52 15.08 11.33
N VAL A 643 -14.21 15.47 10.08
CA VAL A 643 -13.89 14.55 8.98
C VAL A 643 -12.47 14.79 8.50
N GLU A 644 -11.64 13.74 8.50
CA GLU A 644 -10.30 13.81 7.92
C GLU A 644 -10.32 13.42 6.43
N LEU A 645 -9.87 14.34 5.56
CA LEU A 645 -9.80 14.10 4.12
C LEU A 645 -8.50 13.40 3.73
N ALA A 646 -8.60 12.21 3.14
CA ALA A 646 -7.46 11.48 2.57
C ALA A 646 -6.80 12.21 1.37
N SER A 647 -7.59 13.00 0.62
CA SER A 647 -7.10 13.84 -0.48
C SER A 647 -8.04 15.02 -0.68
N THR A 648 -7.47 16.18 -1.01
CA THR A 648 -8.20 17.38 -1.43
C THR A 648 -8.51 17.37 -2.93
N ASN A 649 -9.41 18.24 -3.37
CA ASN A 649 -9.71 18.43 -4.78
C ASN A 649 -8.47 18.94 -5.54
N GLN A 650 -7.74 19.90 -4.96
CA GLN A 650 -6.50 20.43 -5.54
C GLN A 650 -5.50 19.30 -5.79
N GLU A 651 -5.17 18.51 -4.76
CA GLU A 651 -4.25 17.37 -4.88
C GLU A 651 -4.75 16.33 -5.90
N TRP A 652 -6.08 16.15 -6.03
CA TRP A 652 -6.66 15.25 -7.02
C TRP A 652 -6.46 15.72 -8.46
N TYR A 653 -6.62 17.02 -8.72
CA TYR A 653 -6.37 17.60 -10.05
C TYR A 653 -4.87 17.67 -10.38
N GLU A 654 -4.01 17.96 -9.39
CA GLU A 654 -2.55 17.95 -9.56
C GLU A 654 -2.05 16.57 -10.03
N ARG A 655 -2.57 15.48 -9.45
CA ARG A 655 -2.28 14.11 -9.92
C ARG A 655 -2.78 13.80 -11.34
N ARG A 656 -3.71 14.60 -11.87
CA ARG A 656 -4.18 14.52 -13.26
C ARG A 656 -3.37 15.42 -14.21
N GLY A 657 -2.31 16.07 -13.72
CA GLY A 657 -1.44 16.93 -14.52
C GLY A 657 -1.91 18.39 -14.62
N TYR A 658 -2.86 18.83 -13.79
CA TYR A 658 -3.21 20.25 -13.71
C TYR A 658 -2.22 20.97 -12.78
N ARG A 659 -1.60 22.04 -13.28
CA ARG A 659 -0.65 22.86 -12.54
C ARG A 659 -1.28 24.14 -12.01
N LEU A 660 -0.88 24.56 -10.82
CA LEU A 660 -1.30 25.83 -10.19
C LEU A 660 -0.83 27.03 -11.00
N ILE A 661 -1.75 27.97 -11.22
CA ILE A 661 -1.46 29.25 -11.90
C ILE A 661 -1.83 30.47 -11.09
N HIS A 662 -2.80 30.37 -10.17
CA HIS A 662 -3.20 31.47 -9.30
C HIS A 662 -3.87 30.96 -8.04
N THR A 663 -3.76 31.71 -6.95
CA THR A 663 -4.49 31.46 -5.70
C THR A 663 -5.21 32.75 -5.32
N GLU A 664 -6.52 32.65 -5.12
CA GLU A 664 -7.37 33.79 -4.77
C GLU A 664 -8.00 33.57 -3.39
N PRO A 665 -7.67 34.42 -2.39
CA PRO A 665 -8.31 34.36 -1.08
C PRO A 665 -9.80 34.68 -1.13
N ASP A 666 -10.57 34.09 -0.21
CA ASP A 666 -12.00 34.39 0.01
C ASP A 666 -12.90 34.32 -1.24
N PHE A 667 -12.50 33.52 -2.24
CA PHE A 667 -13.15 33.51 -3.56
C PHE A 667 -14.53 32.83 -3.56
N TYR A 668 -14.67 31.71 -2.85
CA TYR A 668 -16.00 31.11 -2.67
C TYR A 668 -16.62 31.62 -1.37
N THR A 669 -17.68 32.41 -1.53
CA THR A 669 -18.45 32.98 -0.43
C THR A 669 -19.85 32.36 -0.40
N ASP A 670 -20.28 31.93 0.78
CA ASP A 670 -21.66 31.55 1.07
C ASP A 670 -22.12 32.33 2.33
N PRO A 671 -23.36 32.84 2.39
CA PRO A 671 -23.84 33.56 3.57
C PRO A 671 -23.82 32.77 4.88
N GLU A 672 -23.83 31.44 4.82
CA GLU A 672 -23.94 30.54 5.97
C GLU A 672 -22.63 29.81 6.32
N GLU A 673 -21.59 29.91 5.48
CA GLU A 673 -20.32 29.20 5.63
C GLU A 673 -19.13 30.18 5.54
N PRO A 674 -17.99 29.88 6.19
CA PRO A 674 -16.81 30.73 6.09
C PRO A 674 -16.31 30.81 4.64
N PRO A 675 -15.72 31.95 4.23
CA PRO A 675 -15.18 32.11 2.90
C PRO A 675 -14.04 31.10 2.65
N VAL A 676 -13.92 30.66 1.41
CA VAL A 676 -13.01 29.59 1.00
C VAL A 676 -12.10 30.10 -0.11
N ASP A 677 -10.79 30.07 0.17
CA ASP A 677 -9.75 30.35 -0.81
C ASP A 677 -9.85 29.39 -2.00
N ALA A 678 -9.71 29.94 -3.22
CA ALA A 678 -9.68 29.16 -4.43
C ALA A 678 -8.28 29.09 -5.03
N VAL A 679 -8.00 27.98 -5.69
CA VAL A 679 -6.85 27.82 -6.58
C VAL A 679 -7.35 27.67 -8.00
N PHE A 680 -6.66 28.31 -8.94
CA PHE A 680 -6.85 28.15 -10.37
C PHE A 680 -5.75 27.27 -10.91
N LEU A 681 -6.15 26.22 -11.62
CA LEU A 681 -5.23 25.23 -12.17
C LEU A 681 -5.42 25.16 -13.68
N ARG A 682 -4.34 24.94 -14.42
CA ARG A 682 -4.38 24.72 -15.88
C ARG A 682 -3.70 23.43 -16.28
N ARG A 683 -4.12 22.84 -17.39
CA ARG A 683 -3.44 21.72 -18.05
C ARG A 683 -3.40 21.97 -19.54
N ASP A 684 -2.21 21.86 -20.12
CA ASP A 684 -2.05 21.88 -21.57
C ASP A 684 -2.30 20.47 -22.11
N ILE A 685 -3.17 20.36 -23.12
CA ILE A 685 -3.70 19.09 -23.63
C ILE A 685 -3.44 18.89 -25.14
N ALA A 686 -2.75 19.83 -25.78
CA ALA A 686 -2.33 19.75 -27.19
C ALA A 686 -0.96 20.39 -27.41
#